data_AF-A0A1Y1X3C6-F1
#
_entry.id   AF-A0A1Y1X3C6-F1
#
_cell.length_a   1.000
_cell.length_b   1.000
_cell.length_c   1.000
_cell.angle_alpha   90.00
_cell.angle_beta   90.00
_cell.angle_gamma   90.00
#
_symmetry.space_group_name_H-M   'P 1'
#
loop_
_entity.id
_entity.type
_entity.pdbx_description
1 polymer ?
#
loop_
_entity_poly.entity_id
_entity_poly.type
_entity_poly.pdbx_seq_one_letter_code
_entity_poly.pdbx_strand_id
1 'polypeptide(L)'
;MLKRFILLLALCTGVAFCRSITFKIIAFGTKVQLRLNNKKYTLKAATAGEPLFKGKLTSAPDGEFFYHYILDGVEENFDRVCSDNVTTTLNEFFGRKDTIKPLEQFQYPKNQWNRSIGKTTLFDDSYIPTIHMTGNVTENFFHNPSRTSVKLERVTFYLKDSQKAYLNVPVTAKNRDFEKFQIRMSLGQSANLYGRYLLKFRNGSEDPLNLRQMIYGNIIQSIGMPSIHSVMVRVYYNMKPAGFYTMQEEAFSDSFIRAEFYGDPDTQTIDAPNPLGYALDCSTGSDFEYKPMNLSYYDPFVTKSGETKDKLIAFCGALDKLNTSDEKELEEFEARWFDIDTFHKAMAMEYLTGDWDGYWHFTSNFAFYDDPKQSTDDTFKFYFITQDHDETFGVGLIPLVNTVGYDFPKQSYTSMLNRTWHLDAYDAEHRTLVDKFISSTPSLQKRFQDTLISIVQNIFNPVAFTKVVDSYYQRYRPEVEWDYSFERPYRLIKQPTNWGLSDFDTNFNQPVFGIQWGIYEWVSLRAESIKNEFCITWEGDVNPPDESCIPYEIPTPTEIINENPTTTVIEESTYFETTNEEINPATTTTTTTTTTTTSRTKSIPTVRNIFANWFKSKKPEDFKTTSKRTIQEYYPEKSKI
;
A
#
# COMPACT_ATOMS: atom_id res chain seq x y z
N MET A 1 -50.08 -43.03 44.97
CA MET A 1 -50.15 -41.87 44.06
C MET A 1 -48.93 -40.96 44.16
N LEU A 2 -48.43 -40.63 45.36
CA LEU A 2 -47.27 -39.74 45.57
C LEU A 2 -46.00 -40.15 44.81
N LYS A 3 -45.63 -41.45 44.76
CA LYS A 3 -44.48 -41.94 43.97
C LYS A 3 -44.63 -41.73 42.46
N ARG A 4 -45.86 -41.82 41.92
CA ARG A 4 -46.13 -41.54 40.50
C ARG A 4 -46.10 -40.05 40.20
N PHE A 5 -46.51 -39.22 41.16
CA PHE A 5 -46.44 -37.76 41.07
C PHE A 5 -44.99 -37.25 41.16
N ILE A 6 -44.15 -37.85 42.01
CA ILE A 6 -42.71 -37.56 42.09
C ILE A 6 -41.97 -38.02 40.83
N LEU A 7 -42.35 -39.16 40.22
CA LEU A 7 -41.80 -39.57 38.93
C LEU A 7 -42.23 -38.62 37.79
N LEU A 8 -43.47 -38.13 37.82
CA LEU A 8 -43.96 -37.15 36.85
C LEU A 8 -43.26 -35.79 37.03
N LEU A 9 -43.06 -35.34 38.27
CA LEU A 9 -42.30 -34.12 38.58
C LEU A 9 -40.83 -34.28 38.19
N ALA A 10 -40.22 -35.45 38.42
CA ALA A 10 -38.85 -35.77 38.01
C ALA A 10 -38.68 -35.86 36.48
N LEU A 11 -39.71 -36.34 35.76
CA LEU A 11 -39.78 -36.26 34.29
C LEU A 11 -40.00 -34.82 33.80
N CYS A 12 -40.74 -33.99 34.54
CA CYS A 12 -40.95 -32.58 34.22
C CYS A 12 -39.74 -31.69 34.59
N THR A 13 -38.92 -32.06 35.58
CA THR A 13 -37.62 -31.42 35.86
C THR A 13 -36.49 -31.93 34.97
N GLY A 14 -36.75 -32.96 34.15
CA GLY A 14 -35.87 -33.45 33.10
C GLY A 14 -36.04 -32.72 31.75
N VAL A 15 -36.84 -31.66 31.71
CA VAL A 15 -36.78 -30.69 30.60
C VAL A 15 -35.54 -29.83 30.85
N ALA A 16 -34.38 -30.39 30.52
CA ALA A 16 -33.21 -29.58 30.20
C ALA A 16 -33.71 -28.49 29.25
N PHE A 17 -33.42 -27.22 29.56
CA PHE A 17 -33.92 -26.07 28.82
C PHE A 17 -33.18 -26.02 27.47
N CYS A 18 -33.52 -26.98 26.60
CA CYS A 18 -32.92 -27.20 25.31
C CYS A 18 -32.96 -25.90 24.50
N ARG A 19 -31.81 -25.23 24.42
CA ARG A 19 -31.70 -23.99 23.65
C ARG A 19 -31.70 -24.31 22.15
N SER A 20 -32.32 -23.41 21.39
CA SER A 20 -32.29 -23.48 19.93
C SER A 20 -31.12 -22.67 19.39
N ILE A 21 -30.27 -23.30 18.57
CA ILE A 21 -29.09 -22.65 17.99
C ILE A 21 -29.13 -22.74 16.47
N THR A 22 -28.91 -21.61 15.79
CA THR A 22 -28.72 -21.57 14.34
C THR A 22 -27.24 -21.58 14.01
N PHE A 23 -26.79 -22.64 13.36
CA PHE A 23 -25.43 -22.75 12.84
C PHE A 23 -25.37 -22.14 11.43
N LYS A 24 -24.33 -21.34 11.19
CA LYS A 24 -24.01 -20.70 9.91
C LYS A 24 -22.57 -21.03 9.54
N ILE A 25 -22.36 -21.57 8.35
CA ILE A 25 -21.03 -21.91 7.84
C ILE A 25 -20.92 -21.65 6.35
N ILE A 26 -19.82 -21.02 5.95
CA ILE A 26 -19.36 -20.85 4.59
C ILE A 26 -18.53 -22.09 4.23
N ALA A 27 -18.95 -22.81 3.20
CA ALA A 27 -18.26 -23.99 2.69
C ALA A 27 -18.43 -24.11 1.17
N PHE A 28 -17.38 -24.58 0.50
CA PHE A 28 -17.33 -24.74 -0.96
C PHE A 28 -17.40 -26.22 -1.34
N GLY A 29 -18.50 -26.87 -0.98
CA GLY A 29 -18.77 -28.28 -1.28
C GLY A 29 -20.26 -28.58 -1.37
N THR A 30 -20.62 -29.85 -1.50
CA THR A 30 -22.01 -30.23 -1.84
C THR A 30 -22.87 -30.60 -0.64
N LYS A 31 -22.26 -31.26 0.35
CA LYS A 31 -22.95 -31.80 1.52
C LYS A 31 -22.25 -31.32 2.78
N VAL A 32 -22.92 -30.42 3.49
CA VAL A 32 -22.44 -29.88 4.76
C VAL A 32 -23.23 -30.49 5.90
N GLN A 33 -22.54 -31.03 6.90
CA GLN A 33 -23.15 -31.58 8.09
C GLN A 33 -22.48 -31.00 9.34
N LEU A 34 -23.28 -30.80 10.39
CA LEU A 34 -22.84 -30.54 11.75
C LEU A 34 -22.81 -31.87 12.49
N ARG A 35 -21.69 -32.20 13.13
CA ARG A 35 -21.59 -33.31 14.09
C ARG A 35 -21.58 -32.76 15.50
N LEU A 36 -22.49 -33.29 16.32
CA LEU A 36 -22.56 -33.02 17.74
C LEU A 36 -22.78 -34.35 18.47
N ASN A 37 -21.85 -34.70 19.38
CA ASN A 37 -21.75 -36.04 19.94
C ASN A 37 -21.70 -37.09 18.81
N ASN A 38 -22.49 -38.16 18.89
CA ASN A 38 -22.57 -39.20 17.86
C ASN A 38 -23.64 -38.93 16.78
N LYS A 39 -24.20 -37.71 16.73
CA LYS A 39 -25.28 -37.35 15.79
C LYS A 39 -24.76 -36.40 14.71
N LYS A 40 -25.26 -36.58 13.49
CA LYS A 40 -24.98 -35.73 12.33
C LYS A 40 -26.26 -35.04 11.87
N TYR A 41 -26.18 -33.74 11.62
CA TYR A 41 -27.28 -32.89 11.19
C TYR A 41 -26.91 -32.23 9.87
N THR A 42 -27.68 -32.44 8.82
CA THR A 42 -27.40 -31.83 7.51
C THR A 42 -27.79 -30.35 7.52
N LEU A 43 -26.88 -29.48 7.10
CA LEU A 43 -27.12 -28.06 6.89
C LEU A 43 -27.51 -27.82 5.43
N LYS A 44 -28.36 -26.82 5.18
CA LYS A 44 -28.84 -26.51 3.83
C LYS A 44 -28.26 -25.18 3.37
N ALA A 45 -27.91 -25.09 2.09
CA ALA A 45 -27.52 -23.83 1.48
C ALA A 45 -28.65 -22.79 1.66
N ALA A 46 -28.30 -21.60 2.13
CA ALA A 46 -29.25 -20.51 2.33
C ALA A 46 -29.81 -19.99 1.00
N THR A 47 -29.04 -20.12 -0.07
CA THR A 47 -29.41 -19.77 -1.44
C THR A 47 -28.72 -20.77 -2.37
N ALA A 48 -29.42 -21.23 -3.41
CA ALA A 48 -28.84 -22.17 -4.37
C ALA A 48 -27.61 -21.55 -5.06
N GLY A 49 -26.51 -22.30 -5.15
CA GLY A 49 -25.27 -21.82 -5.77
C GLY A 49 -24.42 -20.89 -4.90
N GLU A 50 -24.80 -20.65 -3.65
CA GLU A 50 -24.06 -19.81 -2.71
C GLU A 50 -23.45 -20.65 -1.57
N PRO A 51 -22.26 -20.27 -1.04
CA PRO A 51 -21.49 -21.11 -0.13
C PRO A 51 -21.97 -21.06 1.33
N LEU A 52 -22.95 -20.23 1.68
CA LEU A 52 -23.44 -20.17 3.06
C LEU A 52 -24.51 -21.22 3.32
N PHE A 53 -24.21 -22.14 4.23
CA PHE A 53 -25.13 -23.16 4.75
C PHE A 53 -25.65 -22.74 6.12
N LYS A 54 -26.92 -23.06 6.39
CA LYS A 54 -27.59 -22.82 7.66
C LYS A 54 -28.32 -24.06 8.14
N GLY A 55 -28.39 -24.24 9.45
CA GLY A 55 -29.23 -25.24 10.08
C GLY A 55 -29.56 -24.89 11.52
N LYS A 56 -30.81 -25.13 11.92
CA LYS A 56 -31.28 -24.88 13.27
C LYS A 56 -31.33 -26.19 14.04
N LEU A 57 -30.61 -26.26 15.14
CA LEU A 57 -30.72 -27.33 16.12
C LEU A 57 -31.67 -26.86 17.23
N THR A 58 -32.83 -27.51 17.37
CA THR A 58 -33.85 -27.12 18.35
C THR A 58 -33.64 -27.73 19.74
N SER A 59 -32.71 -28.68 19.85
CA SER A 59 -32.35 -29.39 21.08
C SER A 59 -30.85 -29.43 21.29
N ALA A 60 -30.22 -28.26 21.30
CA ALA A 60 -28.81 -28.16 21.63
C ALA A 60 -28.59 -28.44 23.14
N PRO A 61 -27.45 -29.02 23.54
CA PRO A 61 -27.07 -29.16 24.93
C PRO A 61 -27.07 -27.81 25.66
N ASP A 62 -27.44 -27.86 26.93
CA ASP A 62 -27.28 -26.74 27.85
C ASP A 62 -25.79 -26.56 28.17
N GLY A 63 -25.37 -25.31 28.39
CA GLY A 63 -23.96 -24.98 28.64
C GLY A 63 -23.08 -25.01 27.40
N GLU A 64 -21.77 -24.98 27.63
CA GLU A 64 -20.75 -25.07 26.58
C GLU A 64 -20.64 -26.51 26.05
N PHE A 65 -20.49 -26.66 24.73
CA PHE A 65 -20.25 -27.96 24.11
C PHE A 65 -19.39 -27.86 22.85
N PHE A 66 -18.77 -29.00 22.48
CA PHE A 66 -17.95 -29.12 21.30
C PHE A 66 -18.74 -29.63 20.08
N TYR A 67 -18.39 -29.14 18.90
CA TYR A 67 -18.97 -29.59 17.63
C TYR A 67 -17.95 -29.54 16.50
N HIS A 68 -18.27 -30.22 15.40
CA HIS A 68 -17.43 -30.23 14.20
C HIS A 68 -18.32 -30.06 12.96
N TYR A 69 -17.79 -29.44 11.91
CA TYR A 69 -18.40 -29.57 10.60
C TYR A 69 -17.79 -30.72 9.80
N ILE A 70 -18.60 -31.26 8.89
CA ILE A 70 -18.22 -32.28 7.91
C ILE A 70 -18.61 -31.74 6.54
N LEU A 71 -17.63 -31.58 5.65
CA LEU A 71 -17.82 -31.17 4.26
C LEU A 71 -17.54 -32.37 3.36
N ASP A 72 -18.54 -32.81 2.60
CA ASP A 72 -18.41 -33.90 1.62
C ASP A 72 -17.76 -35.19 2.20
N GLY A 73 -18.03 -35.45 3.48
CA GLY A 73 -17.51 -36.61 4.22
C GLY A 73 -16.18 -36.37 4.93
N VAL A 74 -15.52 -35.25 4.69
CA VAL A 74 -14.30 -34.82 5.40
C VAL A 74 -14.68 -34.01 6.62
N GLU A 75 -14.30 -34.49 7.80
CA GLU A 75 -14.53 -33.81 9.07
C GLU A 75 -13.37 -32.86 9.40
N GLU A 76 -13.68 -31.73 10.05
CA GLU A 76 -12.64 -30.85 10.60
C GLU A 76 -11.74 -31.58 11.60
N ASN A 77 -10.46 -31.23 11.62
CA ASN A 77 -9.44 -31.83 12.49
C ASN A 77 -9.24 -31.05 13.81
N PHE A 78 -10.18 -30.19 14.18
CA PHE A 78 -10.19 -29.41 15.41
C PHE A 78 -11.60 -29.32 15.98
N ASP A 79 -11.69 -29.20 17.31
CA ASP A 79 -12.94 -28.93 18.00
C ASP A 79 -13.36 -27.47 17.83
N ARG A 80 -14.64 -27.24 17.53
CA ARG A 80 -15.29 -25.93 17.70
C ARG A 80 -16.01 -25.89 19.04
N VAL A 81 -16.06 -24.71 19.65
CA VAL A 81 -16.70 -24.49 20.94
C VAL A 81 -17.97 -23.64 20.76
N CYS A 82 -19.09 -24.10 21.28
CA CYS A 82 -20.34 -23.34 21.34
C CYS A 82 -20.63 -22.93 22.77
N SER A 83 -20.38 -21.67 23.11
CA SER A 83 -20.63 -21.11 24.46
C SER A 83 -22.12 -21.08 24.82
N ASP A 84 -22.43 -21.04 26.11
CA ASP A 84 -23.77 -21.19 26.73
C ASP A 84 -24.82 -20.12 26.35
N ASN A 85 -24.39 -18.94 25.89
CA ASN A 85 -25.25 -17.83 25.48
C ASN A 85 -25.50 -17.73 23.96
N VAL A 86 -24.85 -18.58 23.15
CA VAL A 86 -24.96 -18.53 21.68
C VAL A 86 -26.32 -19.07 21.21
N THR A 87 -27.10 -18.23 20.52
CA THR A 87 -28.34 -18.64 19.84
C THR A 87 -28.19 -18.71 18.33
N THR A 88 -27.14 -18.10 17.78
CA THR A 88 -26.75 -18.15 16.38
C THR A 88 -25.24 -18.03 16.29
N THR A 89 -24.56 -18.94 15.59
CA THR A 89 -23.11 -18.82 15.36
C THR A 89 -22.83 -17.63 14.44
N LEU A 90 -21.58 -17.16 14.41
CA LEU A 90 -21.11 -16.27 13.36
C LEU A 90 -21.10 -17.00 12.01
N ASN A 91 -20.83 -16.28 10.92
CA ASN A 91 -20.54 -16.93 9.64
C ASN A 91 -19.17 -17.63 9.76
N GLU A 92 -19.18 -18.88 10.19
CA GLU A 92 -17.95 -19.67 10.31
C GLU A 92 -17.45 -20.10 8.92
N PHE A 93 -16.20 -20.50 8.80
CA PHE A 93 -15.63 -20.98 7.54
C PHE A 93 -15.06 -22.38 7.72
N PHE A 94 -15.45 -23.32 6.86
CA PHE A 94 -14.99 -24.70 6.94
C PHE A 94 -13.47 -24.80 6.88
N GLY A 95 -12.85 -25.46 7.87
CA GLY A 95 -11.40 -25.62 7.95
C GLY A 95 -10.65 -24.41 8.53
N ARG A 96 -11.35 -23.33 8.93
CA ARG A 96 -10.77 -22.23 9.71
C ARG A 96 -11.11 -22.42 11.19
N LYS A 97 -10.10 -22.71 12.00
CA LYS A 97 -10.24 -22.90 13.45
C LYS A 97 -10.79 -21.66 14.14
N ASP A 98 -10.10 -20.54 13.99
CA ASP A 98 -10.47 -19.29 14.65
C ASP A 98 -11.37 -18.46 13.73
N THR A 99 -12.68 -18.49 14.00
CA THR A 99 -13.65 -17.63 13.30
C THR A 99 -13.33 -16.15 13.56
N ILE A 100 -13.10 -15.80 14.83
CA ILE A 100 -12.66 -14.48 15.28
C ILE A 100 -11.31 -14.60 15.96
N LYS A 101 -10.35 -13.79 15.51
CA LYS A 101 -9.03 -13.64 16.10
C LYS A 101 -8.59 -12.19 15.88
N PRO A 102 -8.80 -11.31 16.88
CA PRO A 102 -8.38 -9.92 16.81
C PRO A 102 -6.87 -9.81 16.54
N LEU A 103 -6.50 -8.82 15.74
CA LEU A 103 -5.11 -8.46 15.54
C LEU A 103 -4.67 -7.51 16.66
N GLU A 104 -3.41 -7.63 17.08
CA GLU A 104 -2.76 -6.60 17.88
C GLU A 104 -2.77 -5.27 17.09
N GLN A 105 -2.83 -4.15 17.79
CA GLN A 105 -2.95 -2.82 17.18
C GLN A 105 -1.75 -1.97 17.58
N PHE A 106 -1.22 -1.18 16.64
CA PHE A 106 -0.19 -0.19 16.92
C PHE A 106 -0.74 0.87 17.88
N GLN A 107 0.05 1.22 18.89
CA GLN A 107 -0.32 2.21 19.91
C GLN A 107 0.43 3.51 19.65
N TYR A 108 -0.27 4.63 19.67
CA TYR A 108 0.33 5.95 19.54
C TYR A 108 -0.35 6.94 20.48
N PRO A 109 0.41 7.74 21.25
CA PRO A 109 -0.17 8.61 22.27
C PRO A 109 -0.97 9.79 21.71
N LYS A 110 -0.75 10.19 20.45
CA LYS A 110 -1.32 11.41 19.86
C LYS A 110 -2.05 11.12 18.54
N ASN A 111 -3.21 10.47 18.60
CA ASN A 111 -4.11 10.36 17.45
C ASN A 111 -5.16 11.49 17.51
N GLN A 112 -5.17 12.34 16.49
CA GLN A 112 -6.08 13.50 16.40
C GLN A 112 -7.07 13.39 15.24
N TRP A 113 -6.99 12.33 14.42
CA TRP A 113 -7.87 12.17 13.27
C TRP A 113 -9.19 11.50 13.68
N ASN A 114 -10.24 12.29 13.82
CA ASN A 114 -11.56 11.87 14.31
C ASN A 114 -12.69 12.05 13.28
N ARG A 115 -12.32 12.18 12.00
CA ARG A 115 -13.23 12.51 10.90
C ARG A 115 -13.65 11.30 10.07
N SER A 116 -13.11 10.14 10.40
CA SER A 116 -13.38 8.88 9.71
C SER A 116 -14.61 8.19 10.28
N ILE A 117 -15.34 7.47 9.43
CA ILE A 117 -16.39 6.53 9.83
C ILE A 117 -15.81 5.31 10.59
N GLY A 118 -14.47 5.19 10.66
CA GLY A 118 -13.78 4.14 11.40
C GLY A 118 -13.85 2.75 10.74
N LYS A 119 -13.46 1.74 11.51
CA LYS A 119 -13.57 0.32 11.12
C LYS A 119 -15.01 -0.16 11.31
N THR A 120 -15.83 0.00 10.27
CA THR A 120 -17.16 -0.62 10.20
C THR A 120 -17.05 -2.14 10.08
N THR A 121 -18.17 -2.88 10.13
CA THR A 121 -18.16 -4.35 9.93
C THR A 121 -17.48 -4.79 8.62
N LEU A 122 -17.40 -3.92 7.62
CA LEU A 122 -16.68 -4.20 6.37
C LEU A 122 -15.16 -4.39 6.60
N PHE A 123 -14.57 -3.62 7.51
CA PHE A 123 -13.14 -3.61 7.81
C PHE A 123 -12.84 -4.12 9.24
N ASP A 124 -13.69 -5.01 9.75
CA ASP A 124 -13.45 -5.74 11.00
C ASP A 124 -12.29 -6.73 10.79
N ASP A 125 -11.11 -6.36 11.27
CA ASP A 125 -9.86 -7.10 11.12
C ASP A 125 -9.77 -8.35 12.02
N SER A 126 -10.72 -8.54 12.94
CA SER A 126 -10.83 -9.77 13.73
C SER A 126 -11.40 -10.95 12.92
N TYR A 127 -12.09 -10.66 11.81
CA TYR A 127 -12.72 -11.63 10.92
C TYR A 127 -12.08 -11.59 9.53
N ILE A 128 -12.15 -12.70 8.78
CA ILE A 128 -11.68 -12.75 7.38
C ILE A 128 -12.92 -12.87 6.48
N PRO A 129 -13.37 -11.76 5.85
CA PRO A 129 -14.48 -11.80 4.91
C PRO A 129 -14.27 -12.76 3.75
N THR A 130 -15.37 -13.30 3.25
CA THR A 130 -15.38 -14.08 2.01
C THR A 130 -16.21 -13.36 0.96
N ILE A 131 -15.60 -13.10 -0.19
CA ILE A 131 -16.25 -12.47 -1.33
C ILE A 131 -16.48 -13.53 -2.39
N HIS A 132 -17.73 -13.70 -2.80
CA HIS A 132 -18.10 -14.69 -3.81
C HIS A 132 -18.73 -14.00 -5.00
N MET A 133 -18.10 -14.17 -6.16
CA MET A 133 -18.55 -13.62 -7.44
C MET A 133 -19.16 -14.75 -8.27
N THR A 134 -20.32 -14.54 -8.89
CA THR A 134 -21.01 -15.59 -9.64
C THR A 134 -21.56 -15.11 -10.99
N GLY A 135 -21.47 -16.00 -11.98
CA GLY A 135 -22.02 -15.82 -13.32
C GLY A 135 -21.03 -16.16 -14.45
N ASN A 136 -21.51 -16.06 -15.69
CA ASN A 136 -20.74 -16.36 -16.90
C ASN A 136 -19.76 -15.23 -17.25
N VAL A 137 -20.16 -13.97 -17.06
CA VAL A 137 -19.26 -12.81 -17.18
C VAL A 137 -18.17 -12.90 -16.12
N THR A 138 -18.54 -13.30 -14.90
CA THR A 138 -17.59 -13.59 -13.83
C THR A 138 -16.59 -14.67 -14.22
N GLU A 139 -17.06 -15.81 -14.74
CA GLU A 139 -16.18 -16.88 -15.24
C GLU A 139 -15.16 -16.32 -16.26
N ASN A 140 -15.65 -15.60 -17.26
CA ASN A 140 -14.80 -15.02 -18.28
C ASN A 140 -13.82 -13.98 -17.71
N PHE A 141 -14.23 -13.16 -16.74
CA PHE A 141 -13.37 -12.14 -16.13
C PHE A 141 -12.16 -12.75 -15.41
N PHE A 142 -12.35 -13.85 -14.68
CA PHE A 142 -11.25 -14.52 -13.98
C PHE A 142 -10.31 -15.31 -14.89
N HIS A 143 -10.76 -15.72 -16.07
CA HIS A 143 -9.89 -16.35 -17.08
C HIS A 143 -9.28 -15.35 -18.07
N ASN A 144 -9.95 -14.22 -18.31
CA ASN A 144 -9.57 -13.18 -19.27
C ASN A 144 -9.74 -11.79 -18.64
N PRO A 145 -8.89 -11.40 -17.67
CA PRO A 145 -9.02 -10.13 -16.97
C PRO A 145 -8.94 -8.93 -17.93
N SER A 146 -9.85 -7.98 -17.79
CA SER A 146 -10.02 -6.84 -18.72
C SER A 146 -9.75 -5.50 -18.02
N ARG A 147 -9.00 -4.61 -18.69
CA ARG A 147 -8.85 -3.20 -18.27
C ARG A 147 -10.14 -2.39 -18.50
N THR A 148 -10.96 -2.80 -19.46
CA THR A 148 -12.27 -2.20 -19.71
C THR A 148 -13.29 -2.78 -18.73
N SER A 149 -14.14 -1.91 -18.20
CA SER A 149 -15.16 -2.29 -17.21
C SER A 149 -16.11 -3.36 -17.75
N VAL A 150 -16.26 -4.44 -16.98
CA VAL A 150 -17.28 -5.49 -17.19
C VAL A 150 -18.22 -5.52 -15.98
N LYS A 151 -19.46 -5.98 -16.16
CA LYS A 151 -20.44 -6.06 -15.07
C LYS A 151 -20.59 -7.50 -14.62
N LEU A 152 -20.09 -7.80 -13.42
CA LEU A 152 -20.29 -9.12 -12.80
C LEU A 152 -21.77 -9.28 -12.42
N GLU A 153 -22.33 -10.44 -12.70
CA GLU A 153 -23.77 -10.65 -12.53
C GLU A 153 -24.17 -10.56 -11.06
N ARG A 154 -23.36 -11.16 -10.18
CA ARG A 154 -23.59 -11.13 -8.74
C ARG A 154 -22.28 -11.14 -7.96
N VAL A 155 -22.20 -10.31 -6.94
CA VAL A 155 -21.13 -10.29 -5.94
C VAL A 155 -21.75 -10.34 -4.55
N THR A 156 -21.40 -11.35 -3.76
CA THR A 156 -21.86 -11.51 -2.37
C THR A 156 -20.70 -11.32 -1.41
N PHE A 157 -20.85 -10.40 -0.47
CA PHE A 157 -19.98 -10.19 0.68
C PHE A 157 -20.51 -10.99 1.85
N TYR A 158 -19.72 -11.92 2.37
CA TYR A 158 -19.99 -12.64 3.60
C TYR A 158 -19.12 -12.07 4.72
N LEU A 159 -19.74 -11.26 5.57
CA LEU A 159 -19.10 -10.61 6.71
C LEU A 159 -19.27 -11.47 7.97
N LYS A 160 -18.81 -10.97 9.13
CA LYS A 160 -18.79 -11.71 10.40
C LYS A 160 -20.14 -12.34 10.76
N ASP A 161 -21.22 -11.59 10.64
CA ASP A 161 -22.57 -12.00 11.06
C ASP A 161 -23.64 -11.76 10.00
N SER A 162 -23.31 -11.03 8.93
CA SER A 162 -24.20 -10.62 7.86
C SER A 162 -23.70 -11.07 6.49
N GLN A 163 -24.58 -10.98 5.49
CA GLN A 163 -24.21 -11.11 4.09
C GLN A 163 -24.93 -10.03 3.29
N LYS A 164 -24.29 -9.50 2.24
CA LYS A 164 -24.93 -8.57 1.31
C LYS A 164 -24.53 -8.90 -0.11
N ALA A 165 -25.52 -8.94 -1.00
CA ALA A 165 -25.33 -9.25 -2.40
C ALA A 165 -25.68 -8.07 -3.29
N TYR A 166 -24.88 -7.89 -4.34
CA TYR A 166 -24.99 -6.84 -5.33
C TYR A 166 -25.10 -7.48 -6.71
N LEU A 167 -25.86 -6.86 -7.60
CA LEU A 167 -26.08 -7.33 -8.96
C LEU A 167 -25.48 -6.35 -9.97
N ASN A 168 -25.04 -6.86 -11.13
CA ASN A 168 -24.50 -6.06 -12.24
C ASN A 168 -23.35 -5.13 -11.82
N VAL A 169 -22.42 -5.63 -11.01
CA VAL A 169 -21.34 -4.87 -10.37
C VAL A 169 -20.22 -4.57 -11.37
N PRO A 170 -19.96 -3.29 -11.71
CA PRO A 170 -18.82 -2.93 -12.54
C PRO A 170 -17.48 -3.28 -11.89
N VAL A 171 -16.62 -3.98 -12.63
CA VAL A 171 -15.24 -4.29 -12.25
C VAL A 171 -14.27 -4.05 -13.40
N THR A 172 -13.03 -3.72 -13.05
CA THR A 172 -11.88 -3.67 -13.96
C THR A 172 -10.72 -4.45 -13.35
N ALA A 173 -9.83 -4.95 -14.21
CA ALA A 173 -8.60 -5.61 -13.78
C ALA A 173 -7.37 -4.72 -14.02
N LYS A 174 -6.49 -4.65 -13.00
CA LYS A 174 -5.14 -4.05 -13.05
C LYS A 174 -4.08 -5.12 -12.76
N ASN A 175 -2.81 -4.82 -13.00
CA ASN A 175 -1.64 -5.69 -12.80
C ASN A 175 -1.85 -7.12 -13.34
N ARG A 176 -2.20 -7.21 -14.63
CA ARG A 176 -2.48 -8.47 -15.35
C ARG A 176 -1.23 -9.19 -15.85
N ASP A 177 -0.07 -8.68 -15.48
CA ASP A 177 1.23 -9.32 -15.58
C ASP A 177 1.48 -10.28 -14.40
N PHE A 178 0.52 -10.37 -13.48
CA PHE A 178 0.43 -11.42 -12.46
C PHE A 178 -0.83 -12.29 -12.62
N GLU A 179 -0.70 -13.58 -12.30
CA GLU A 179 -1.78 -14.58 -12.36
C GLU A 179 -2.88 -14.30 -11.33
N LYS A 180 -2.50 -13.81 -10.15
CA LYS A 180 -3.44 -13.16 -9.21
C LYS A 180 -3.48 -11.69 -9.58
N PHE A 181 -4.34 -11.29 -10.52
CA PHE A 181 -4.48 -9.89 -10.94
C PHE A 181 -5.30 -9.08 -9.92
N GLN A 182 -5.20 -7.75 -9.95
CA GLN A 182 -5.95 -6.86 -9.05
C GLN A 182 -7.33 -6.53 -9.61
N ILE A 183 -8.31 -6.36 -8.72
CA ILE A 183 -9.70 -6.04 -9.09
C ILE A 183 -10.07 -4.68 -8.52
N ARG A 184 -10.56 -3.76 -9.35
CA ARG A 184 -11.22 -2.54 -8.88
C ARG A 184 -12.72 -2.68 -9.11
N MET A 185 -13.49 -2.54 -8.04
CA MET A 185 -14.93 -2.80 -7.99
C MET A 185 -15.69 -1.54 -7.59
N SER A 186 -16.80 -1.26 -8.30
CA SER A 186 -17.74 -0.18 -7.93
C SER A 186 -19.11 -0.76 -7.63
N LEU A 187 -19.64 -0.54 -6.42
CA LEU A 187 -20.99 -0.94 -6.02
C LEU A 187 -22.04 0.11 -6.41
N GLY A 188 -21.60 1.36 -6.60
CA GLY A 188 -22.47 2.52 -6.74
C GLY A 188 -22.88 3.12 -5.39
N GLN A 189 -22.98 4.46 -5.34
CA GLN A 189 -23.20 5.20 -4.10
C GLN A 189 -24.51 4.84 -3.39
N SER A 190 -25.61 4.63 -4.14
CA SER A 190 -26.90 4.24 -3.57
C SER A 190 -26.94 2.83 -3.00
N ALA A 191 -26.11 1.92 -3.52
CA ALA A 191 -26.10 0.52 -3.11
C ALA A 191 -25.18 0.26 -1.91
N ASN A 192 -24.06 0.99 -1.82
CA ASN A 192 -22.93 0.96 -0.87
C ASN A 192 -22.91 -0.04 0.31
N LEU A 193 -21.72 -0.37 0.78
CA LEU A 193 -21.49 -1.24 1.94
C LEU A 193 -20.90 -0.39 3.07
N TYR A 194 -21.72 -0.06 4.07
CA TYR A 194 -21.34 0.81 5.20
C TYR A 194 -20.71 2.13 4.76
N GLY A 195 -21.33 2.82 3.80
CA GLY A 195 -20.83 4.07 3.23
C GLY A 195 -19.78 3.90 2.13
N ARG A 196 -19.29 2.68 1.89
CA ARG A 196 -18.20 2.41 0.93
C ARG A 196 -18.73 1.79 -0.35
N TYR A 197 -18.33 2.31 -1.50
CA TYR A 197 -18.85 1.86 -2.80
C TYR A 197 -17.81 1.75 -3.89
N LEU A 198 -16.55 2.06 -3.60
CA LEU A 198 -15.43 1.77 -4.47
C LEU A 198 -14.35 1.03 -3.67
N LEU A 199 -14.01 -0.19 -4.11
CA LEU A 199 -13.07 -1.07 -3.41
C LEU A 199 -12.05 -1.64 -4.40
N LYS A 200 -10.78 -1.67 -4.01
CA LYS A 200 -9.70 -2.38 -4.70
C LYS A 200 -9.43 -3.71 -3.98
N PHE A 201 -9.15 -4.75 -4.74
CA PHE A 201 -8.64 -6.04 -4.26
C PHE A 201 -7.22 -6.17 -4.77
N ARG A 202 -6.25 -5.93 -3.89
CA ARG A 202 -4.81 -5.98 -4.18
C ARG A 202 -4.28 -7.40 -4.02
N ASN A 203 -3.37 -7.77 -4.91
CA ASN A 203 -2.81 -9.10 -5.02
C ASN A 203 -1.52 -9.29 -4.21
N GLY A 204 -0.82 -8.21 -3.88
CA GLY A 204 0.48 -8.23 -3.22
C GLY A 204 1.54 -8.97 -4.02
N SER A 205 1.43 -9.10 -5.34
CA SER A 205 2.40 -9.87 -6.11
C SER A 205 3.79 -9.21 -6.20
N GLU A 206 3.88 -7.92 -5.85
CA GLU A 206 5.13 -7.16 -5.67
C GLU A 206 5.65 -7.19 -4.23
N ASP A 207 4.87 -7.74 -3.29
CA ASP A 207 5.23 -7.94 -1.88
C ASP A 207 5.17 -9.44 -1.49
N PRO A 208 6.29 -10.13 -1.21
CA PRO A 208 6.26 -11.55 -0.84
C PRO A 208 5.42 -11.86 0.41
N LEU A 209 5.12 -10.84 1.23
CA LEU A 209 4.24 -10.98 2.40
C LEU A 209 2.77 -10.73 2.07
N ASN A 210 2.45 -9.96 1.02
CA ASN A 210 1.11 -9.39 0.75
C ASN A 210 0.49 -8.72 2.00
N LEU A 211 1.32 -8.11 2.86
CA LEU A 211 0.93 -7.52 4.13
C LEU A 211 1.48 -6.10 4.32
N ARG A 212 2.53 -5.69 3.59
CA ARG A 212 3.21 -4.40 3.82
C ARG A 212 2.27 -3.20 3.69
N GLN A 213 1.41 -3.21 2.67
CA GLN A 213 0.39 -2.17 2.48
C GLN A 213 -0.61 -2.11 3.64
N MET A 214 -1.04 -3.26 4.17
CA MET A 214 -1.93 -3.32 5.34
C MET A 214 -1.22 -2.84 6.61
N ILE A 215 0.03 -3.24 6.82
CA ILE A 215 0.85 -2.81 7.95
C ILE A 215 1.02 -1.30 7.91
N TYR A 216 1.41 -0.74 6.75
CA TYR A 216 1.54 0.70 6.54
C TYR A 216 0.23 1.43 6.86
N GLY A 217 -0.89 0.97 6.27
CA GLY A 217 -2.23 1.52 6.50
C GLY A 217 -2.63 1.54 7.98
N ASN A 218 -2.40 0.44 8.69
CA ASN A 218 -2.71 0.35 10.12
C ASN A 218 -1.81 1.26 10.97
N ILE A 219 -0.55 1.47 10.60
CA ILE A 219 0.33 2.43 11.29
C ILE A 219 -0.18 3.86 11.09
N ILE A 220 -0.45 4.27 9.85
CA ILE A 220 -0.89 5.65 9.56
C ILE A 220 -2.24 5.96 10.20
N GLN A 221 -3.12 4.96 10.30
CA GLN A 221 -4.37 5.08 11.05
C GLN A 221 -4.11 5.33 12.55
N SER A 222 -3.19 4.57 13.16
CA SER A 222 -2.84 4.73 14.59
C SER A 222 -2.21 6.08 14.91
N ILE A 223 -1.38 6.64 14.03
CA ILE A 223 -0.74 7.95 14.24
C ILE A 223 -1.66 9.14 13.88
N GLY A 224 -2.89 8.87 13.45
CA GLY A 224 -3.91 9.88 13.19
C GLY A 224 -3.70 10.63 11.88
N MET A 225 -3.51 9.90 10.79
CA MET A 225 -3.57 10.42 9.43
C MET A 225 -4.86 9.96 8.72
N PRO A 226 -5.37 10.69 7.71
CA PRO A 226 -6.35 10.15 6.79
C PRO A 226 -5.79 8.89 6.13
N SER A 227 -6.48 7.77 6.29
CA SER A 227 -5.92 6.45 5.95
C SER A 227 -6.87 5.56 5.16
N ILE A 228 -6.34 4.89 4.14
CA ILE A 228 -7.09 3.84 3.43
C ILE A 228 -7.32 2.67 4.39
N HIS A 229 -8.57 2.34 4.69
CA HIS A 229 -8.86 1.13 5.45
C HIS A 229 -8.77 -0.10 4.57
N SER A 230 -8.23 -1.17 5.16
CA SER A 230 -7.93 -2.43 4.48
C SER A 230 -8.34 -3.63 5.34
N VAL A 231 -8.72 -4.73 4.70
CA VAL A 231 -8.95 -6.03 5.34
C VAL A 231 -8.57 -7.16 4.39
N MET A 232 -8.01 -8.25 4.92
CA MET A 232 -7.70 -9.42 4.11
C MET A 232 -8.95 -10.24 3.86
N VAL A 233 -9.18 -10.67 2.63
CA VAL A 233 -10.37 -11.41 2.22
C VAL A 233 -10.03 -12.65 1.39
N ARG A 234 -10.85 -13.69 1.52
CA ARG A 234 -10.88 -14.76 0.52
C ARG A 234 -11.81 -14.39 -0.62
N VAL A 235 -11.34 -14.53 -1.85
CA VAL A 235 -12.15 -14.34 -3.05
C VAL A 235 -12.40 -15.69 -3.71
N TYR A 236 -13.66 -15.93 -4.06
CA TYR A 236 -14.12 -17.08 -4.82
C TYR A 236 -14.92 -16.62 -6.04
N TYR A 237 -14.85 -17.39 -7.12
CA TYR A 237 -15.63 -17.18 -8.33
C TYR A 237 -16.31 -18.49 -8.73
N ASN A 238 -17.64 -18.49 -8.94
CA ASN A 238 -18.39 -19.69 -9.31
C ASN A 238 -18.07 -20.94 -8.45
N MET A 239 -17.97 -20.75 -7.13
CA MET A 239 -17.64 -21.78 -6.12
C MET A 239 -16.19 -22.30 -6.19
N LYS A 240 -15.32 -21.68 -7.01
CA LYS A 240 -13.89 -21.98 -7.13
C LYS A 240 -13.06 -20.90 -6.47
N PRO A 241 -11.89 -21.23 -5.90
CA PRO A 241 -11.03 -20.25 -5.25
C PRO A 241 -10.38 -19.32 -6.29
N ALA A 242 -10.34 -18.01 -6.01
CA ALA A 242 -9.63 -17.03 -6.83
C ALA A 242 -8.34 -16.57 -6.14
N GLY A 243 -8.40 -16.26 -4.85
CA GLY A 243 -7.22 -15.91 -4.08
C GLY A 243 -7.48 -15.20 -2.76
N PHE A 244 -6.41 -14.97 -2.02
CA PHE A 244 -6.35 -14.17 -0.81
C PHE A 244 -5.87 -12.76 -1.16
N TYR A 245 -6.73 -11.77 -0.93
CA TYR A 245 -6.56 -10.40 -1.40
C TYR A 245 -6.60 -9.42 -0.24
N THR A 246 -5.88 -8.31 -0.36
CA THR A 246 -6.10 -7.12 0.48
C THR A 246 -7.25 -6.32 -0.14
N MET A 247 -8.43 -6.34 0.47
CA MET A 247 -9.55 -5.50 0.06
C MET A 247 -9.46 -4.16 0.77
N GLN A 248 -9.46 -3.08 0.01
CA GLN A 248 -9.20 -1.74 0.53
C GLN A 248 -9.93 -0.66 -0.27
N GLU A 249 -9.85 0.57 0.22
CA GLU A 249 -10.35 1.75 -0.46
C GLU A 249 -9.36 2.33 -1.49
N GLU A 250 -9.73 3.46 -2.09
CA GLU A 250 -8.91 4.22 -3.04
C GLU A 250 -8.99 5.71 -2.66
N ALA A 251 -7.87 6.32 -2.28
CA ALA A 251 -7.80 7.67 -1.72
C ALA A 251 -8.41 8.73 -2.65
N PHE A 252 -8.14 8.63 -3.96
CA PHE A 252 -8.70 9.52 -4.99
C PHE A 252 -10.24 9.45 -5.13
N SER A 253 -10.89 8.45 -4.55
CA SER A 253 -12.32 8.23 -4.77
C SER A 253 -13.22 9.04 -3.83
N ASP A 254 -14.37 9.49 -4.35
CA ASP A 254 -15.43 10.09 -3.52
C ASP A 254 -15.90 9.14 -2.41
N SER A 255 -15.79 7.83 -2.62
CA SER A 255 -16.16 6.82 -1.62
C SER A 255 -15.26 6.88 -0.40
N PHE A 256 -13.96 7.06 -0.60
CA PHE A 256 -12.98 7.23 0.46
C PHE A 256 -13.19 8.59 1.14
N ILE A 257 -13.20 9.68 0.35
CA ILE A 257 -13.31 11.04 0.86
C ILE A 257 -14.54 11.21 1.76
N ARG A 258 -15.70 10.73 1.33
CA ARG A 258 -16.93 10.79 2.12
C ARG A 258 -16.80 10.09 3.48
N ALA A 259 -16.15 8.95 3.50
CA ALA A 259 -16.06 8.14 4.69
C ALA A 259 -14.93 8.57 5.62
N GLU A 260 -13.84 9.10 5.08
CA GLU A 260 -12.63 9.41 5.85
C GLU A 260 -12.59 10.85 6.37
N PHE A 261 -13.23 11.79 5.66
CA PHE A 261 -13.22 13.22 6.02
C PHE A 261 -14.53 13.68 6.65
N TYR A 262 -15.60 12.91 6.51
CA TYR A 262 -16.96 13.30 6.89
C TYR A 262 -17.73 12.19 7.59
N GLY A 263 -17.02 11.20 8.12
CA GLY A 263 -17.60 10.13 8.91
C GLY A 263 -17.58 10.42 10.41
N ASP A 264 -18.41 9.67 11.13
CA ASP A 264 -18.43 9.63 12.59
C ASP A 264 -18.28 8.16 13.01
N PRO A 265 -17.22 7.78 13.76
CA PRO A 265 -16.91 6.39 14.05
C PRO A 265 -17.83 5.77 15.11
N ASP A 266 -18.43 6.58 15.99
CA ASP A 266 -19.32 6.13 17.05
C ASP A 266 -20.70 5.77 16.50
N THR A 267 -21.20 6.58 15.56
CA THR A 267 -22.50 6.39 14.91
C THR A 267 -22.40 5.61 13.60
N GLN A 268 -21.20 5.51 13.02
CA GLN A 268 -20.94 4.98 11.68
C GLN A 268 -21.81 5.66 10.60
N THR A 269 -21.95 6.98 10.70
CA THR A 269 -22.69 7.81 9.74
C THR A 269 -21.75 8.71 8.94
N ILE A 270 -22.24 9.28 7.83
CA ILE A 270 -21.48 10.19 6.95
C ILE A 270 -22.29 11.48 6.75
N ASP A 271 -21.68 12.63 7.04
CA ASP A 271 -22.20 13.98 6.78
C ASP A 271 -21.28 14.75 5.80
N ALA A 272 -21.31 14.32 4.54
CA ALA A 272 -20.45 14.89 3.51
C ALA A 272 -21.15 16.04 2.74
N PRO A 273 -20.42 17.11 2.38
CA PRO A 273 -20.96 18.22 1.61
C PRO A 273 -21.38 17.80 0.19
N ASN A 274 -22.23 18.62 -0.42
CA ASN A 274 -22.65 18.49 -1.81
C ASN A 274 -22.67 19.87 -2.47
N PRO A 275 -21.74 20.18 -3.40
CA PRO A 275 -20.70 19.29 -3.94
C PRO A 275 -19.61 18.92 -2.92
N LEU A 276 -18.90 17.81 -3.18
CA LEU A 276 -17.60 17.54 -2.54
C LEU A 276 -16.53 18.48 -3.12
N GLY A 277 -15.43 18.66 -2.38
CA GLY A 277 -14.21 19.22 -2.96
C GLY A 277 -13.52 18.27 -3.94
N TYR A 278 -12.47 18.76 -4.58
CA TYR A 278 -11.71 18.02 -5.57
C TYR A 278 -10.62 17.21 -4.88
N ALA A 279 -10.55 15.93 -5.22
CA ALA A 279 -9.39 15.10 -4.93
C ALA A 279 -8.57 15.03 -6.22
N LEU A 280 -7.25 15.18 -6.11
CA LEU A 280 -6.29 14.99 -7.19
C LEU A 280 -5.58 13.65 -6.98
N ASP A 281 -5.37 12.88 -8.04
CA ASP A 281 -4.53 11.68 -8.02
C ASP A 281 -3.13 12.07 -8.51
N CYS A 282 -2.12 11.97 -7.65
CA CYS A 282 -0.81 12.55 -7.88
C CYS A 282 0.18 11.50 -8.38
N SER A 283 0.61 11.66 -9.62
CA SER A 283 1.56 10.78 -10.31
C SER A 283 2.98 11.34 -10.27
N THR A 284 3.96 10.57 -10.77
CA THR A 284 5.38 10.98 -10.75
C THR A 284 5.55 12.38 -11.32
N GLY A 285 6.20 13.26 -10.55
CA GLY A 285 6.36 14.67 -10.90
C GLY A 285 5.30 15.62 -10.32
N SER A 286 4.38 15.16 -9.47
CA SER A 286 3.38 16.01 -8.80
C SER A 286 3.99 16.91 -7.70
N ASP A 287 4.80 17.88 -8.11
CA ASP A 287 5.39 18.88 -7.22
C ASP A 287 4.62 20.21 -7.17
N PHE A 288 4.80 20.96 -6.08
CA PHE A 288 4.01 22.14 -5.72
C PHE A 288 4.68 23.48 -6.06
N GLU A 289 5.76 23.48 -6.84
CA GLU A 289 6.37 24.74 -7.32
C GLU A 289 5.34 25.63 -8.05
N TYR A 290 5.39 26.94 -7.79
CA TYR A 290 4.44 27.87 -8.38
C TYR A 290 4.81 28.23 -9.83
N LYS A 291 4.19 27.53 -10.78
CA LYS A 291 4.35 27.74 -12.23
C LYS A 291 3.03 28.14 -12.93
N PRO A 292 2.36 29.26 -12.56
CA PRO A 292 1.01 29.59 -13.02
C PRO A 292 0.90 29.76 -14.54
N MET A 293 2.00 30.07 -15.23
CA MET A 293 2.04 30.23 -16.69
C MET A 293 2.39 28.95 -17.46
N ASN A 294 2.70 27.84 -16.76
CA ASN A 294 3.00 26.55 -17.35
C ASN A 294 2.01 25.49 -16.85
N LEU A 295 0.83 25.43 -17.48
CA LEU A 295 -0.21 24.48 -17.07
C LEU A 295 0.23 23.01 -17.20
N SER A 296 1.12 22.69 -18.15
CA SER A 296 1.66 21.33 -18.32
C SER A 296 2.52 20.87 -17.14
N TYR A 297 3.07 21.81 -16.36
CA TYR A 297 3.77 21.49 -15.11
C TYR A 297 2.86 20.71 -14.14
N TYR A 298 1.57 21.06 -14.12
CA TYR A 298 0.60 20.44 -13.22
C TYR A 298 -0.10 19.23 -13.85
N ASP A 299 0.31 18.75 -15.03
CA ASP A 299 -0.26 17.56 -15.65
C ASP A 299 -0.20 16.29 -14.78
N PRO A 300 0.87 16.05 -13.99
CA PRO A 300 0.94 14.91 -13.08
C PRO A 300 -0.16 14.85 -12.01
N PHE A 301 -0.78 15.99 -11.67
CA PHE A 301 -1.96 16.05 -10.82
C PHE A 301 -3.21 15.68 -11.64
N VAL A 302 -3.69 14.46 -11.53
CA VAL A 302 -4.84 13.99 -12.30
C VAL A 302 -6.15 14.41 -11.62
N THR A 303 -7.03 15.05 -12.38
CA THR A 303 -8.37 15.48 -11.91
C THR A 303 -9.45 14.51 -12.36
N LYS A 304 -10.61 14.55 -11.70
CA LYS A 304 -11.81 13.85 -12.21
C LYS A 304 -12.40 14.63 -13.38
N SER A 305 -13.22 13.95 -14.17
CA SER A 305 -13.91 14.55 -15.31
C SER A 305 -14.74 15.76 -14.88
N GLY A 306 -14.43 16.94 -15.43
CA GLY A 306 -15.15 18.19 -15.17
C GLY A 306 -14.57 19.06 -14.05
N GLU A 307 -13.50 18.61 -13.37
CA GLU A 307 -12.79 19.39 -12.35
C GLU A 307 -11.57 20.11 -12.95
N THR A 308 -11.14 21.21 -12.31
CA THR A 308 -9.99 22.04 -12.73
C THR A 308 -8.88 22.04 -11.68
N LYS A 309 -7.70 22.56 -12.08
CA LYS A 309 -6.52 22.70 -11.21
C LYS A 309 -6.40 24.09 -10.59
N ASP A 310 -7.42 24.94 -10.71
CA ASP A 310 -7.32 26.34 -10.29
C ASP A 310 -7.05 26.47 -8.78
N LYS A 311 -7.69 25.62 -7.97
CA LYS A 311 -7.45 25.56 -6.51
C LYS A 311 -6.04 25.12 -6.16
N LEU A 312 -5.48 24.14 -6.91
CA LEU A 312 -4.10 23.71 -6.76
C LEU A 312 -3.13 24.85 -7.09
N ILE A 313 -3.35 25.54 -8.22
CA ILE A 313 -2.50 26.67 -8.64
C ILE A 313 -2.56 27.81 -7.61
N ALA A 314 -3.75 28.08 -7.05
CA ALA A 314 -3.93 29.05 -5.97
C ALA A 314 -3.17 28.62 -4.70
N PHE A 315 -3.24 27.34 -4.33
CA PHE A 315 -2.47 26.77 -3.23
C PHE A 315 -0.95 26.94 -3.44
N CYS A 316 -0.42 26.56 -4.61
CA CYS A 316 1.00 26.75 -4.93
C CYS A 316 1.41 28.24 -4.86
N GLY A 317 0.54 29.15 -5.30
CA GLY A 317 0.79 30.59 -5.22
C GLY A 317 0.75 31.14 -3.78
N ALA A 318 -0.04 30.55 -2.90
CA ALA A 318 -0.02 30.87 -1.47
C ALA A 318 1.25 30.31 -0.80
N LEU A 319 1.64 29.08 -1.15
CA LEU A 319 2.83 28.40 -0.64
C LEU A 319 4.14 29.13 -1.02
N ASP A 320 4.20 29.64 -2.25
CA ASP A 320 5.33 30.44 -2.75
C ASP A 320 5.55 31.71 -1.90
N LYS A 321 4.46 32.42 -1.60
CA LYS A 321 4.45 33.67 -0.82
C LYS A 321 4.66 33.49 0.68
N LEU A 322 4.40 32.30 1.21
CA LEU A 322 4.49 32.02 2.64
C LEU A 322 5.91 32.26 3.16
N ASN A 323 6.04 33.12 4.17
CA ASN A 323 7.25 33.24 4.97
C ASN A 323 7.20 32.25 6.14
N THR A 324 7.88 31.11 5.99
CA THR A 324 7.89 30.04 7.01
C THR A 324 8.68 30.40 8.28
N SER A 325 9.39 31.52 8.30
CA SER A 325 10.04 32.05 9.51
C SER A 325 9.11 32.93 10.35
N ASP A 326 7.96 33.34 9.82
CA ASP A 326 6.92 34.04 10.57
C ASP A 326 5.92 33.01 11.12
N GLU A 327 5.94 32.80 12.43
CA GLU A 327 5.09 31.83 13.12
C GLU A 327 3.59 32.11 12.89
N LYS A 328 3.20 33.38 12.82
CA LYS A 328 1.80 33.76 12.61
C LYS A 328 1.36 33.45 11.18
N GLU A 329 2.18 33.77 10.17
CA GLU A 329 1.86 33.39 8.78
C GLU A 329 1.78 31.87 8.62
N LEU A 330 2.67 31.12 9.27
CA LEU A 330 2.68 29.67 9.25
C LEU A 330 1.41 29.09 9.90
N GLU A 331 1.01 29.58 11.08
CA GLU A 331 -0.24 29.18 11.75
C GLU A 331 -1.47 29.50 10.90
N GLU A 332 -1.52 30.69 10.29
CA GLU A 332 -2.61 31.07 9.38
C GLU A 332 -2.65 30.17 8.13
N PHE A 333 -1.48 29.81 7.59
CA PHE A 333 -1.40 28.89 6.46
C PHE A 333 -1.88 27.49 6.84
N GLU A 334 -1.46 26.97 7.99
CA GLU A 334 -1.89 25.66 8.47
C GLU A 334 -3.40 25.61 8.73
N ALA A 335 -3.95 26.71 9.27
CA ALA A 335 -5.37 26.83 9.53
C ALA A 335 -6.22 26.88 8.25
N ARG A 336 -5.72 27.50 7.17
CA ARG A 336 -6.54 27.87 5.99
C ARG A 336 -6.20 27.16 4.68
N TRP A 337 -4.99 26.62 4.55
CA TRP A 337 -4.47 26.12 3.28
C TRP A 337 -4.01 24.67 3.34
N PHE A 338 -3.36 24.22 4.42
CA PHE A 338 -2.79 22.88 4.44
C PHE A 338 -2.59 22.31 5.83
N ASP A 339 -2.90 21.02 6.00
CA ASP A 339 -2.61 20.31 7.25
C ASP A 339 -1.14 19.82 7.29
N ILE A 340 -0.28 20.60 7.93
CA ILE A 340 1.17 20.33 8.03
C ILE A 340 1.45 19.13 8.95
N ASP A 341 0.65 18.92 10.00
CA ASP A 341 0.85 17.83 10.95
C ASP A 341 0.73 16.45 10.30
N THR A 342 -0.34 16.21 9.54
CA THR A 342 -0.49 14.93 8.83
C THR A 342 0.52 14.76 7.71
N PHE A 343 0.96 15.86 7.09
CA PHE A 343 2.07 15.83 6.12
C PHE A 343 3.40 15.42 6.75
N HIS A 344 3.77 15.96 7.93
CA HIS A 344 4.98 15.53 8.65
C HIS A 344 4.95 14.04 8.98
N LYS A 345 3.81 13.53 9.42
CA LYS A 345 3.62 12.09 9.68
C LYS A 345 3.76 11.26 8.41
N ALA A 346 3.20 11.71 7.28
CA ALA A 346 3.36 11.04 5.98
C ALA A 346 4.82 10.97 5.56
N MET A 347 5.55 12.09 5.63
CA MET A 347 6.97 12.15 5.26
C MET A 347 7.85 11.32 6.20
N ALA A 348 7.50 11.24 7.48
CA ALA A 348 8.20 10.36 8.42
C ALA A 348 7.97 8.89 8.06
N MET A 349 6.74 8.51 7.72
CA MET A 349 6.42 7.14 7.33
C MET A 349 7.09 6.72 6.02
N GLU A 350 7.04 7.53 4.97
CA GLU A 350 7.75 7.23 3.73
C GLU A 350 9.26 7.05 3.96
N TYR A 351 9.88 7.91 4.78
CA TYR A 351 11.30 7.77 5.13
C TYR A 351 11.59 6.48 5.91
N LEU A 352 10.80 6.20 6.96
CA LEU A 352 10.99 5.03 7.82
C LEU A 352 10.85 3.72 7.04
N THR A 353 9.87 3.64 6.15
CA THR A 353 9.62 2.45 5.34
C THR A 353 10.47 2.39 4.09
N GLY A 354 11.18 3.47 3.75
CA GLY A 354 11.91 3.57 2.49
C GLY A 354 10.98 3.46 1.29
N ASP A 355 9.82 4.10 1.39
CA ASP A 355 8.89 4.21 0.27
C ASP A 355 9.55 4.99 -0.86
N TRP A 356 9.92 4.25 -1.89
CA TRP A 356 10.64 4.80 -3.00
C TRP A 356 9.72 5.35 -4.09
N ASP A 357 8.47 4.92 -4.17
CA ASP A 357 7.51 5.40 -5.18
C ASP A 357 6.56 6.48 -4.61
N GLY A 358 6.82 6.92 -3.37
CA GLY A 358 6.13 8.02 -2.69
C GLY A 358 6.65 9.43 -3.02
N TYR A 359 6.29 10.41 -2.18
CA TYR A 359 6.61 11.81 -2.40
C TYR A 359 8.11 12.09 -2.39
N TRP A 360 8.87 11.53 -1.43
CA TRP A 360 10.30 11.82 -1.28
C TRP A 360 11.13 11.54 -2.53
N HIS A 361 10.85 10.46 -3.24
CA HIS A 361 11.72 9.97 -4.31
C HIS A 361 11.18 10.28 -5.71
N PHE A 362 9.86 10.30 -5.92
CA PHE A 362 9.27 10.53 -7.24
C PHE A 362 8.10 11.52 -7.27
N THR A 363 7.75 12.15 -6.14
CA THR A 363 6.54 13.01 -6.02
C THR A 363 5.27 12.31 -6.51
N SER A 364 5.09 11.03 -6.17
CA SER A 364 3.98 10.18 -6.59
C SER A 364 3.24 9.51 -5.44
N ASN A 365 2.16 8.78 -5.76
CA ASN A 365 1.42 7.90 -4.87
C ASN A 365 0.78 8.58 -3.66
N PHE A 366 0.19 9.76 -3.90
CA PHE A 366 -0.69 10.41 -2.95
C PHE A 366 -1.94 10.96 -3.66
N ALA A 367 -2.96 11.24 -2.88
CA ALA A 367 -4.06 12.10 -3.27
C ALA A 367 -3.97 13.44 -2.54
N PHE A 368 -4.41 14.50 -3.19
CA PHE A 368 -4.44 15.84 -2.62
C PHE A 368 -5.86 16.38 -2.65
N TYR A 369 -6.46 16.61 -1.48
CA TYR A 369 -7.90 16.85 -1.35
C TYR A 369 -8.20 18.22 -0.76
N ASP A 370 -8.99 19.06 -1.46
CA ASP A 370 -9.54 20.28 -0.86
C ASP A 370 -10.84 19.99 -0.11
N ASP A 371 -10.89 20.37 1.17
CA ASP A 371 -12.07 20.20 2.00
C ASP A 371 -12.94 21.46 1.99
N PRO A 372 -14.11 21.46 1.32
CA PRO A 372 -14.97 22.63 1.27
C PRO A 372 -15.59 23.02 2.63
N LYS A 373 -15.65 22.12 3.62
CA LYS A 373 -16.12 22.49 4.98
C LYS A 373 -15.08 23.32 5.75
N GLN A 374 -13.83 23.32 5.30
CA GLN A 374 -12.73 24.07 5.91
C GLN A 374 -12.13 25.13 4.97
N SER A 375 -12.65 25.21 3.75
CA SER A 375 -12.29 26.25 2.79
C SER A 375 -13.15 27.50 2.99
N THR A 376 -12.65 28.64 2.54
CA THR A 376 -13.38 29.92 2.49
C THR A 376 -13.48 30.38 1.04
N ASP A 377 -14.13 31.52 0.79
CA ASP A 377 -14.24 32.08 -0.56
C ASP A 377 -12.86 32.38 -1.20
N ASP A 378 -11.84 32.64 -0.37
CA ASP A 378 -10.49 33.03 -0.79
C ASP A 378 -9.39 31.98 -0.51
N THR A 379 -9.67 30.91 0.24
CA THR A 379 -8.65 29.91 0.63
C THR A 379 -9.19 28.48 0.55
N PHE A 380 -8.39 27.55 0.03
CA PHE A 380 -8.77 26.15 -0.13
C PHE A 380 -7.91 25.29 0.79
N LYS A 381 -8.51 24.70 1.83
CA LYS A 381 -7.77 23.87 2.78
C LYS A 381 -7.57 22.47 2.24
N PHE A 382 -6.33 22.14 1.93
CA PHE A 382 -5.92 20.85 1.40
C PHE A 382 -5.38 19.88 2.45
N TYR A 383 -5.48 18.59 2.14
CA TYR A 383 -4.90 17.49 2.89
C TYR A 383 -4.09 16.58 1.96
N PHE A 384 -2.93 16.14 2.44
CA PHE A 384 -2.08 15.14 1.79
C PHE A 384 -2.51 13.74 2.25
N ILE A 385 -2.83 12.86 1.30
CA ILE A 385 -3.37 11.52 1.57
C ILE A 385 -2.50 10.50 0.85
N THR A 386 -1.63 9.86 1.60
CA THR A 386 -0.68 8.86 1.10
C THR A 386 -1.40 7.58 0.62
N GLN A 387 -0.96 6.96 -0.49
CA GLN A 387 -1.57 5.72 -1.04
C GLN A 387 -0.55 4.77 -1.70
N ASP A 388 -0.99 3.55 -2.06
CA ASP A 388 -0.21 2.56 -2.84
C ASP A 388 1.17 2.18 -2.23
N HIS A 389 1.19 1.86 -0.92
CA HIS A 389 2.38 1.52 -0.13
C HIS A 389 2.80 0.03 -0.13
N ASP A 390 2.60 -0.69 -1.23
CA ASP A 390 3.04 -2.09 -1.36
C ASP A 390 4.56 -2.25 -1.53
N GLU A 391 5.22 -1.28 -2.18
CA GLU A 391 6.67 -1.30 -2.41
C GLU A 391 7.46 -0.58 -1.30
N THR A 392 7.26 -1.05 -0.07
CA THR A 392 7.88 -0.51 1.14
C THR A 392 8.73 -1.55 1.87
N PHE A 393 9.48 -1.14 2.90
CA PHE A 393 10.35 -2.01 3.70
C PHE A 393 11.33 -2.84 2.84
N GLY A 394 12.00 -2.15 1.90
CA GLY A 394 13.02 -2.72 1.05
C GLY A 394 12.54 -3.37 -0.26
N VAL A 395 11.22 -3.44 -0.48
CA VAL A 395 10.64 -3.89 -1.74
C VAL A 395 10.84 -2.84 -2.84
N GLY A 396 11.16 -3.28 -4.06
CA GLY A 396 11.27 -2.39 -5.23
C GLY A 396 12.46 -1.44 -5.23
N LEU A 397 13.34 -1.49 -4.22
CA LEU A 397 14.55 -0.65 -4.15
C LEU A 397 15.59 -1.03 -5.22
N ILE A 398 15.44 -0.43 -6.40
CA ILE A 398 16.36 -0.56 -7.53
C ILE A 398 17.62 0.29 -7.33
N PRO A 399 18.73 0.01 -8.04
CA PRO A 399 19.98 0.77 -7.92
C PRO A 399 19.87 2.27 -8.21
N LEU A 400 18.83 2.69 -8.94
CA LEU A 400 18.53 4.11 -9.18
C LEU A 400 18.19 4.85 -7.88
N VAL A 401 17.46 4.19 -6.97
CA VAL A 401 17.06 4.74 -5.67
C VAL A 401 18.06 4.33 -4.59
N ASN A 402 18.40 3.04 -4.54
CA ASN A 402 19.31 2.49 -3.55
C ASN A 402 20.76 2.53 -4.05
N THR A 403 21.44 3.65 -3.76
CA THR A 403 22.85 3.87 -4.12
C THR A 403 23.85 3.40 -3.06
N VAL A 404 23.37 2.99 -1.88
CA VAL A 404 24.18 2.59 -0.72
C VAL A 404 24.05 1.10 -0.36
N GLY A 405 23.30 0.34 -1.15
CA GLY A 405 23.11 -1.09 -0.97
C GLY A 405 22.43 -1.43 0.35
N TYR A 406 23.05 -2.34 1.11
CA TYR A 406 22.50 -2.87 2.35
C TYR A 406 22.34 -1.80 3.46
N ASP A 407 23.06 -0.69 3.37
CA ASP A 407 23.04 0.38 4.36
C ASP A 407 21.94 1.43 4.10
N PHE A 408 21.02 1.17 3.15
CA PHE A 408 19.90 2.07 2.86
C PHE A 408 19.02 2.40 4.09
N PRO A 409 18.63 1.44 4.95
CA PRO A 409 17.86 1.74 6.16
C PRO A 409 18.62 2.60 7.18
N LYS A 410 19.94 2.75 7.02
CA LYS A 410 20.81 3.52 7.93
C LYS A 410 21.03 4.97 7.50
N GLN A 411 20.48 5.37 6.34
CA GLN A 411 20.64 6.74 5.86
C GLN A 411 19.81 7.70 6.73
N SER A 412 20.41 8.80 7.17
CA SER A 412 19.69 9.89 7.84
C SER A 412 18.75 10.59 6.85
N TYR A 413 17.55 10.97 7.32
CA TYR A 413 16.62 11.78 6.53
C TYR A 413 17.22 13.14 6.14
N THR A 414 18.18 13.64 6.93
CA THR A 414 18.83 14.94 6.68
C THR A 414 19.59 14.95 5.35
N SER A 415 20.06 13.79 4.88
CA SER A 415 20.69 13.62 3.56
C SER A 415 19.72 13.82 2.38
N MET A 416 18.42 13.83 2.66
CA MET A 416 17.36 14.03 1.68
C MET A 416 16.88 15.49 1.61
N LEU A 417 17.33 16.35 2.52
CA LEU A 417 16.95 17.77 2.55
C LEU A 417 17.81 18.59 1.58
N ASN A 418 17.22 19.65 1.00
CA ASN A 418 17.91 20.69 0.25
C ASN A 418 18.81 20.19 -0.90
N ARG A 419 18.45 19.06 -1.51
CA ARG A 419 19.12 18.50 -2.71
C ARG A 419 18.24 18.68 -3.93
N THR A 420 18.87 18.74 -5.10
CA THR A 420 18.17 18.61 -6.38
C THR A 420 17.80 17.15 -6.60
N TRP A 421 16.50 16.93 -6.84
CA TRP A 421 15.94 15.65 -7.28
C TRP A 421 15.92 15.60 -8.81
N HIS A 422 15.37 14.53 -9.39
CA HIS A 422 15.33 14.16 -10.83
C HIS A 422 15.91 12.77 -11.08
N LEU A 423 15.39 11.77 -10.35
CA LEU A 423 15.78 10.37 -10.48
C LEU A 423 15.30 9.75 -11.81
N ASP A 424 14.21 10.25 -12.39
CA ASP A 424 13.79 9.91 -13.74
C ASP A 424 13.33 11.14 -14.53
N ALA A 425 13.07 10.97 -15.83
CA ALA A 425 12.72 12.08 -16.74
C ALA A 425 11.37 12.76 -16.44
N TYR A 426 10.54 12.16 -15.59
CA TYR A 426 9.24 12.65 -15.14
C TYR A 426 9.27 13.13 -13.68
N ASP A 427 10.33 12.82 -12.94
CA ASP A 427 10.54 13.28 -11.56
C ASP A 427 10.78 14.80 -11.52
N ALA A 428 10.19 15.44 -10.50
CA ALA A 428 10.40 16.85 -10.25
C ALA A 428 11.79 17.13 -9.67
N GLU A 429 12.33 18.32 -9.92
CA GLU A 429 13.62 18.76 -9.39
C GLU A 429 13.57 19.09 -7.89
N HIS A 430 12.37 19.34 -7.37
CA HIS A 430 12.11 19.78 -6.00
C HIS A 430 11.16 18.86 -5.25
N ARG A 431 11.15 19.01 -3.92
CA ARG A 431 10.13 18.45 -3.03
C ARG A 431 9.52 19.63 -2.29
N THR A 432 8.81 20.49 -3.01
CA THR A 432 8.44 21.84 -2.56
C THR A 432 7.77 21.85 -1.18
N LEU A 433 6.94 20.84 -0.85
CA LEU A 433 6.34 20.73 0.49
C LEU A 433 7.36 20.37 1.57
N VAL A 434 8.31 19.47 1.28
CA VAL A 434 9.44 19.16 2.20
C VAL A 434 10.31 20.40 2.35
N ASP A 435 10.66 21.04 1.24
CA ASP A 435 11.55 22.21 1.23
C ASP A 435 10.94 23.35 2.05
N LYS A 436 9.63 23.57 1.93
CA LYS A 436 8.90 24.58 2.72
C LYS A 436 8.65 24.15 4.15
N PHE A 437 8.14 22.94 4.41
CA PHE A 437 7.61 22.56 5.72
C PHE A 437 8.55 21.71 6.58
N ILE A 438 9.71 21.31 6.06
CA ILE A 438 10.71 20.56 6.83
C ILE A 438 12.03 21.30 6.83
N SER A 439 12.60 21.65 5.67
CA SER A 439 13.98 22.15 5.62
C SER A 439 14.12 23.68 5.73
N SER A 440 13.04 24.44 5.56
CA SER A 440 13.14 25.92 5.45
C SER A 440 13.59 26.63 6.72
N THR A 441 13.28 26.09 7.90
CA THR A 441 13.67 26.68 9.19
C THR A 441 14.08 25.61 10.19
N PRO A 442 14.98 25.91 11.15
CA PRO A 442 15.32 24.98 12.21
C PRO A 442 14.11 24.54 13.05
N SER A 443 13.12 25.41 13.26
CA SER A 443 11.91 25.08 14.02
C SER A 443 11.01 24.06 13.29
N LEU A 444 10.85 24.19 11.97
CA LEU A 444 10.11 23.23 11.16
C LEU A 444 10.83 21.89 11.04
N GLN A 445 12.16 21.91 10.87
CA GLN A 445 12.96 20.68 10.88
C GLN A 445 12.86 19.97 12.23
N LYS A 446 12.90 20.73 13.33
CA LYS A 446 12.69 20.19 14.69
C LYS A 446 11.30 19.57 14.84
N ARG A 447 10.24 20.24 14.38
CA ARG A 447 8.86 19.71 14.42
C ARG A 447 8.73 18.38 13.69
N PHE A 448 9.33 18.26 12.50
CA PHE A 448 9.39 16.99 11.76
C PHE A 448 10.22 15.93 12.52
N GLN A 449 11.41 16.29 13.00
CA GLN A 449 12.28 15.37 13.74
C GLN A 449 11.60 14.83 15.01
N ASP A 450 10.91 15.68 15.77
CA ASP A 450 10.16 15.28 16.96
C ASP A 450 9.00 14.32 16.58
N THR A 451 8.37 14.53 15.43
CA THR A 451 7.35 13.62 14.87
C THR A 451 7.96 12.27 14.51
N LEU A 452 9.07 12.25 13.79
CA LEU A 452 9.82 11.05 13.41
C LEU A 452 10.25 10.24 14.64
N ILE A 453 10.87 10.91 15.61
CA ILE A 453 11.29 10.30 16.88
C ILE A 453 10.10 9.68 17.60
N SER A 454 8.99 10.41 17.73
CA SER A 454 7.79 9.93 18.40
C SER A 454 7.23 8.67 17.74
N ILE A 455 7.21 8.59 16.41
CA ILE A 455 6.77 7.39 15.68
C ILE A 455 7.71 6.21 15.96
N VAL A 456 9.03 6.42 15.96
CA VAL A 456 10.01 5.36 16.25
C VAL A 456 9.87 4.85 17.68
N GLN A 457 9.76 5.75 18.67
CA GLN A 457 9.66 5.35 20.07
C GLN A 457 8.41 4.52 20.39
N ASN A 458 7.31 4.74 19.68
CA ASN A 458 6.01 4.14 20.01
C ASN A 458 5.59 3.01 19.05
N ILE A 459 6.03 3.07 17.78
CA ILE A 459 5.56 2.15 16.72
C ILE A 459 6.73 1.51 15.97
N PHE A 460 7.59 2.32 15.37
CA PHE A 460 8.59 1.86 14.40
C PHE A 460 9.89 1.46 15.11
N ASN A 461 9.79 0.57 16.09
CA ASN A 461 10.92 -0.06 16.76
C ASN A 461 10.72 -1.58 16.84
N PRO A 462 11.79 -2.38 17.04
CA PRO A 462 11.72 -3.84 16.99
C PRO A 462 10.72 -4.46 17.97
N VAL A 463 10.49 -3.83 19.12
CA VAL A 463 9.61 -4.38 20.17
C VAL A 463 8.15 -4.17 19.80
N ALA A 464 7.75 -2.92 19.59
CA ALA A 464 6.38 -2.55 19.28
C ALA A 464 5.94 -3.11 17.92
N PHE A 465 6.81 -3.03 16.91
CA PHE A 465 6.49 -3.48 15.56
C PHE A 465 6.28 -5.00 15.49
N THR A 466 7.24 -5.78 16.00
CA THR A 466 7.15 -7.25 15.95
C THR A 466 5.96 -7.76 16.76
N LYS A 467 5.66 -7.18 17.93
CA LYS A 467 4.45 -7.54 18.70
C LYS A 467 3.18 -7.49 17.85
N VAL A 468 3.01 -6.42 17.07
CA VAL A 468 1.82 -6.24 16.24
C VAL A 468 1.85 -7.16 15.02
N VAL A 469 2.94 -7.14 14.27
CA VAL A 469 3.04 -7.85 12.99
C VAL A 469 3.08 -9.37 13.15
N ASP A 470 3.60 -9.90 14.27
CA ASP A 470 3.51 -11.33 14.58
C ASP A 470 2.05 -11.80 14.69
N SER A 471 1.14 -10.96 15.20
CA SER A 471 -0.27 -11.30 15.23
C SER A 471 -0.86 -11.45 13.82
N TYR A 472 -0.33 -10.72 12.83
CA TYR A 472 -0.76 -10.76 11.44
C TYR A 472 -0.26 -12.05 10.79
N TYR A 473 1.02 -12.39 11.00
CA TYR A 473 1.58 -13.68 10.58
C TYR A 473 0.75 -14.86 11.12
N GLN A 474 0.50 -14.87 12.44
CA GLN A 474 -0.27 -15.95 13.07
C GLN A 474 -1.73 -16.01 12.63
N ARG A 475 -2.32 -14.89 12.21
CA ARG A 475 -3.70 -14.85 11.71
C ARG A 475 -3.78 -15.33 10.26
N TYR A 476 -2.85 -14.87 9.43
CA TYR A 476 -2.98 -14.98 7.98
C TYR A 476 -2.17 -16.10 7.35
N ARG A 477 -1.16 -16.67 8.03
CA ARG A 477 -0.38 -17.78 7.47
C ARG A 477 -1.23 -18.95 6.93
N PRO A 478 -2.27 -19.45 7.64
CA PRO A 478 -3.12 -20.52 7.08
C PRO A 478 -3.92 -20.09 5.84
N GLU A 479 -4.18 -18.80 5.69
CA GLU A 479 -4.86 -18.23 4.52
C GLU A 479 -3.92 -18.10 3.32
N VAL A 480 -2.66 -17.77 3.58
CA VAL A 480 -1.60 -17.76 2.55
C VAL A 480 -1.29 -19.17 2.08
N GLU A 481 -1.23 -20.15 2.98
CA GLU A 481 -1.11 -21.57 2.62
C GLU A 481 -2.28 -22.01 1.72
N TRP A 482 -3.51 -21.62 2.07
CA TRP A 482 -4.66 -21.83 1.19
C TRP A 482 -4.52 -21.13 -0.16
N ASP A 483 -4.03 -19.88 -0.18
CA ASP A 483 -3.86 -19.10 -1.42
C ASP A 483 -2.92 -19.81 -2.42
N TYR A 484 -1.88 -20.49 -1.93
CA TYR A 484 -0.93 -21.26 -2.74
C TYR A 484 -1.33 -22.72 -2.99
N SER A 485 -2.49 -23.18 -2.48
CA SER A 485 -2.91 -24.59 -2.56
C SER A 485 -3.63 -24.99 -3.86
N PHE A 486 -3.88 -24.03 -4.76
CA PHE A 486 -4.66 -24.26 -5.98
C PHE A 486 -4.09 -23.51 -7.19
N GLU A 487 -4.46 -23.99 -8.38
CA GLU A 487 -4.08 -23.34 -9.64
C GLU A 487 -4.92 -22.08 -9.88
N ARG A 488 -4.25 -20.97 -10.21
CA ARG A 488 -4.91 -19.69 -10.51
C ARG A 488 -5.79 -19.78 -11.76
N PRO A 489 -6.96 -19.10 -11.79
CA PRO A 489 -7.84 -19.12 -12.96
C PRO A 489 -7.22 -18.44 -14.19
N TYR A 490 -6.47 -17.38 -13.96
CA TYR A 490 -5.69 -16.69 -14.97
C TYR A 490 -4.26 -17.22 -14.94
N ARG A 491 -3.75 -17.66 -16.10
CA ARG A 491 -2.43 -18.27 -16.24
C ARG A 491 -1.55 -17.43 -17.14
N LEU A 492 -0.30 -17.27 -16.75
CA LEU A 492 0.71 -16.55 -17.51
C LEU A 492 1.87 -17.48 -17.84
N ILE A 493 2.50 -17.25 -18.99
CA ILE A 493 3.72 -17.98 -19.37
C ILE A 493 4.88 -17.57 -18.46
N LYS A 494 4.92 -16.29 -18.08
CA LYS A 494 5.94 -15.69 -17.21
C LYS A 494 5.32 -14.54 -16.42
N GLN A 495 5.71 -14.42 -15.16
CA GLN A 495 5.40 -13.28 -14.29
C GLN A 495 6.70 -12.55 -13.89
N PRO A 496 6.65 -11.26 -13.53
CA PRO A 496 7.82 -10.50 -13.08
C PRO A 496 8.53 -11.15 -11.88
N THR A 497 7.76 -11.49 -10.84
CA THR A 497 8.18 -12.22 -9.65
C THR A 497 7.29 -13.47 -9.48
N ASN A 498 7.78 -14.46 -8.73
CA ASN A 498 7.04 -15.69 -8.48
C ASN A 498 7.35 -16.24 -7.08
N TRP A 499 6.99 -15.47 -6.06
CA TRP A 499 7.15 -15.87 -4.67
C TRP A 499 6.08 -16.87 -4.24
N GLY A 500 6.47 -17.82 -3.39
CA GLY A 500 5.61 -18.84 -2.81
C GLY A 500 5.47 -18.73 -1.30
N LEU A 501 4.80 -19.72 -0.70
CA LEU A 501 4.61 -19.81 0.75
C LEU A 501 5.94 -19.76 1.53
N SER A 502 7.02 -20.33 0.99
CA SER A 502 8.33 -20.28 1.64
C SER A 502 8.91 -18.87 1.69
N ASP A 503 8.68 -18.04 0.66
CA ASP A 503 9.13 -16.65 0.64
C ASP A 503 8.32 -15.81 1.64
N PHE A 504 7.01 -16.07 1.76
CA PHE A 504 6.17 -15.49 2.80
C PHE A 504 6.73 -15.80 4.19
N ASP A 505 6.98 -17.08 4.51
CA ASP A 505 7.50 -17.49 5.82
C ASP A 505 8.91 -16.92 6.09
N THR A 506 9.74 -16.82 5.05
CA THR A 506 11.15 -16.38 5.17
C THR A 506 11.26 -14.86 5.32
N ASN A 507 10.49 -14.08 4.56
CA ASN A 507 10.70 -12.63 4.44
C ASN A 507 10.28 -11.81 5.67
N PHE A 508 9.68 -12.43 6.67
CA PHE A 508 9.56 -11.78 7.98
C PHE A 508 10.93 -11.51 8.60
N ASN A 509 11.84 -12.48 8.50
CA ASN A 509 13.09 -12.48 9.25
C ASN A 509 14.34 -12.35 8.37
N GLN A 510 14.26 -12.74 7.10
CA GLN A 510 15.43 -12.91 6.24
C GLN A 510 15.19 -12.36 4.82
N PRO A 511 16.27 -12.11 4.07
CA PRO A 511 16.17 -11.72 2.67
C PRO A 511 15.51 -12.82 1.82
N VAL A 512 14.87 -12.43 0.72
CA VAL A 512 14.36 -13.33 -0.32
C VAL A 512 14.77 -12.83 -1.69
N PHE A 513 14.45 -13.57 -2.75
CA PHE A 513 14.82 -13.16 -4.11
C PHE A 513 14.31 -11.74 -4.42
N GLY A 514 15.25 -10.85 -4.75
CA GLY A 514 14.98 -9.45 -5.10
C GLY A 514 14.85 -8.48 -3.93
N ILE A 515 14.83 -8.95 -2.68
CA ILE A 515 14.62 -8.12 -1.48
C ILE A 515 15.72 -8.41 -0.45
N GLN A 516 16.53 -7.41 -0.13
CA GLN A 516 17.77 -7.59 0.64
C GLN A 516 17.57 -7.73 2.15
N TRP A 517 16.35 -7.53 2.67
CA TRP A 517 16.05 -7.56 4.10
C TRP A 517 14.79 -8.34 4.39
N GLY A 518 14.74 -8.97 5.57
CA GLY A 518 13.46 -9.30 6.20
C GLY A 518 12.75 -8.03 6.70
N ILE A 519 11.43 -8.05 6.84
CA ILE A 519 10.70 -6.87 7.34
C ILE A 519 11.11 -6.48 8.77
N TYR A 520 11.37 -7.46 9.65
CA TYR A 520 11.84 -7.19 11.03
C TYR A 520 13.28 -6.67 11.05
N GLU A 521 14.12 -7.18 10.15
CA GLU A 521 15.48 -6.70 9.97
C GLU A 521 15.50 -5.25 9.48
N TRP A 522 14.66 -4.90 8.49
CA TRP A 522 14.49 -3.52 8.03
C TRP A 522 14.15 -2.56 9.16
N VAL A 523 13.11 -2.88 9.94
CA VAL A 523 12.65 -2.05 11.05
C VAL A 523 13.75 -1.91 12.10
N SER A 524 14.46 -3.00 12.40
CA SER A 524 15.57 -2.97 13.36
C SER A 524 16.70 -2.06 12.89
N LEU A 525 17.17 -2.21 11.64
CA LEU A 525 18.24 -1.38 11.11
C LEU A 525 17.86 0.11 11.09
N ARG A 526 16.64 0.43 10.64
CA ARG A 526 16.15 1.82 10.60
C ARG A 526 15.99 2.41 12.00
N ALA A 527 15.35 1.69 12.92
CA ALA A 527 15.12 2.16 14.28
C ALA A 527 16.45 2.36 15.05
N GLU A 528 17.39 1.42 14.94
CA GLU A 528 18.71 1.53 15.57
C GLU A 528 19.54 2.68 14.97
N SER A 529 19.43 2.94 13.66
CA SER A 529 20.08 4.11 13.05
C SER A 529 19.58 5.42 13.66
N ILE A 530 18.25 5.57 13.79
CA ILE A 530 17.61 6.76 14.39
C ILE A 530 17.93 6.84 15.88
N LYS A 531 17.94 5.70 16.58
CA LYS A 531 18.35 5.60 17.98
C LYS A 531 19.71 6.25 18.20
N ASN A 532 20.69 5.85 17.39
CA ASN A 532 22.06 6.35 17.49
C ASN A 532 22.18 7.80 17.04
N GLU A 533 21.43 8.22 16.01
CA GLU A 533 21.47 9.58 15.50
C GLU A 533 20.90 10.60 16.50
N PHE A 534 19.82 10.25 17.21
CA PHE A 534 19.09 11.19 18.08
C PHE A 534 19.18 10.84 19.57
N CYS A 535 19.96 9.83 19.95
CA CYS A 535 20.13 9.38 21.33
C CYS A 535 18.80 9.08 22.05
N ILE A 536 17.87 8.45 21.33
CA ILE A 536 16.55 8.09 21.86
C ILE A 536 16.51 6.64 22.34
N THR A 537 15.47 6.26 23.08
CA THR A 537 15.18 4.86 23.43
C THR A 537 13.67 4.63 23.43
N TRP A 538 13.23 3.39 23.59
CA TRP A 538 11.83 2.97 23.59
C TRP A 538 11.54 1.94 24.68
N GLU A 539 10.25 1.70 24.93
CA GLU A 539 9.83 0.70 25.90
C GLU A 539 10.27 -0.71 25.47
N GLY A 540 11.01 -1.40 26.35
CA GLY A 540 11.55 -2.73 26.07
C GLY A 540 12.85 -2.73 25.25
N ASP A 541 13.48 -1.57 25.02
CA ASP A 541 14.80 -1.48 24.42
C ASP A 541 15.85 -2.19 25.28
N VAL A 542 16.53 -3.19 24.70
CA VAL A 542 17.56 -3.97 25.38
C VAL A 542 18.93 -3.31 25.31
N ASN A 543 19.12 -2.34 24.42
CA ASN A 543 20.39 -1.64 24.18
C ASN A 543 20.15 -0.13 24.03
N PRO A 544 19.77 0.58 25.12
CA PRO A 544 19.61 2.03 25.09
C PRO A 544 20.95 2.74 24.85
N PRO A 545 20.95 3.97 24.29
CA PRO A 545 22.17 4.76 24.13
C PRO A 545 22.87 5.03 25.46
N ASP A 546 24.20 5.12 25.41
CA ASP A 546 25.02 5.50 26.55
C ASP A 546 24.76 6.97 26.96
N GLU A 547 25.00 7.31 28.23
CA GLU A 547 24.85 8.69 28.75
C GLU A 547 25.72 9.71 28.00
N SER A 548 26.81 9.27 27.35
CA SER A 548 27.69 10.09 26.51
C SER A 548 27.20 10.31 25.07
N CYS A 549 26.04 9.75 24.68
CA CYS A 549 25.48 9.94 23.36
C CYS A 549 25.14 11.42 23.11
N ILE A 550 25.59 11.96 21.97
CA ILE A 550 25.33 13.33 21.56
C ILE A 550 24.29 13.31 20.43
N PRO A 551 23.05 13.80 20.67
CA PRO A 551 22.03 13.78 19.64
C PRO A 551 22.38 14.75 18.52
N TYR A 552 21.98 14.42 17.29
CA TYR A 552 22.10 15.33 16.16
C TYR A 552 21.44 16.67 16.47
N GLU A 553 22.22 17.74 16.33
CA GLU A 553 21.76 19.12 16.43
C GLU A 553 21.52 19.69 15.03
N ILE A 554 20.35 20.32 14.85
CA ILE A 554 20.02 20.98 13.58
C ILE A 554 20.96 22.18 13.39
N PRO A 555 21.71 22.25 12.28
CA PRO A 555 22.62 23.35 12.01
C PRO A 555 21.89 24.69 12.06
N THR A 556 22.38 25.62 12.87
CA THR A 556 21.89 27.00 12.85
C THR A 556 22.43 27.68 11.60
N PRO A 557 21.62 28.46 10.86
CA PRO A 557 22.14 29.29 9.79
C PRO A 557 23.20 30.23 10.36
N THR A 558 24.47 30.01 10.04
CA THR A 558 25.55 30.91 10.46
C THR A 558 25.24 32.29 9.87
N GLU A 559 25.24 33.36 10.68
CA GLU A 559 25.23 34.72 10.16
C GLU A 559 26.36 34.82 9.12
N ILE A 560 26.02 35.15 7.89
CA ILE A 560 27.03 35.45 6.86
C ILE A 560 27.75 36.71 7.33
N ILE A 561 28.88 36.51 8.02
CA ILE A 561 29.86 37.58 8.21
C ILE A 561 30.33 37.92 6.80
N ASN A 562 29.92 39.08 6.31
CA ASN A 562 30.45 39.68 5.09
C ASN A 562 31.95 39.92 5.27
N GLU A 563 32.77 38.91 5.01
CA GLU A 563 34.20 39.13 4.81
C GLU A 563 34.39 39.85 3.47
N ASN A 564 34.82 41.10 3.57
CA ASN A 564 35.18 41.95 2.43
C ASN A 564 36.15 41.20 1.49
N PRO A 565 35.97 41.29 0.16
CA PRO A 565 36.85 40.61 -0.78
C PRO A 565 38.25 41.24 -0.71
N THR A 566 39.21 40.47 -0.20
CA THR A 566 40.62 40.85 -0.27
C THR A 566 41.11 40.62 -1.69
N THR A 567 41.53 41.72 -2.34
CA THR A 567 42.05 41.75 -3.70
C THR A 567 43.32 40.91 -3.78
N THR A 568 43.29 39.81 -4.53
CA THR A 568 44.49 39.03 -4.83
C THR A 568 44.88 39.28 -6.29
N VAL A 569 46.07 39.86 -6.46
CA VAL A 569 46.71 40.18 -7.73
C VAL A 569 47.10 38.88 -8.44
N ILE A 570 46.76 38.78 -9.73
CA ILE A 570 47.17 37.69 -10.61
C ILE A 570 48.54 38.06 -11.20
N GLU A 571 49.56 37.27 -10.93
CA GLU A 571 50.83 37.28 -11.70
C GLU A 571 50.77 36.19 -12.79
N GLU A 572 51.11 36.59 -14.02
CA GLU A 572 51.31 35.73 -15.18
C GLU A 572 52.60 34.92 -15.05
N SER A 573 52.58 33.64 -15.45
CA SER A 573 53.80 32.90 -15.80
C SER A 573 53.60 32.00 -17.02
N THR A 574 54.03 32.54 -18.16
CA THR A 574 54.86 31.96 -19.22
C THR A 574 54.82 30.44 -19.51
N TYR A 575 54.43 30.17 -20.76
CA TYR A 575 54.60 28.91 -21.50
C TYR A 575 56.07 28.61 -21.82
N PHE A 576 56.43 27.32 -21.81
CA PHE A 576 57.53 26.79 -22.62
C PHE A 576 57.09 25.49 -23.32
N GLU A 577 57.19 25.52 -24.65
CA GLU A 577 57.08 24.38 -25.57
C GLU A 577 58.37 23.56 -25.64
N THR A 578 58.22 22.33 -26.14
CA THR A 578 59.05 21.58 -27.14
C THR A 578 59.11 20.11 -26.72
N THR A 579 59.08 19.07 -27.55
CA THR A 579 58.94 18.81 -29.01
C THR A 579 58.84 17.28 -29.11
N ASN A 580 58.15 16.71 -30.10
CA ASN A 580 58.48 15.35 -30.56
C ASN A 580 58.22 15.24 -32.06
N GLU A 581 59.28 14.84 -32.77
CA GLU A 581 59.37 14.67 -34.21
C GLU A 581 58.67 13.41 -34.71
N GLU A 582 58.07 13.53 -35.90
CA GLU A 582 57.56 12.42 -36.72
C GLU A 582 58.71 11.70 -37.45
N ILE A 583 58.63 10.36 -37.51
CA ILE A 583 59.36 9.55 -38.51
C ILE A 583 58.37 8.54 -39.13
N ASN A 584 58.39 8.49 -40.46
CA ASN A 584 57.84 7.47 -41.36
C ASN A 584 58.86 7.31 -42.51
N PRO A 585 58.77 6.36 -43.46
CA PRO A 585 58.10 5.04 -43.50
C PRO A 585 59.00 3.93 -44.16
N ALA A 586 58.56 2.65 -44.24
CA ALA A 586 59.13 1.66 -45.18
C ALA A 586 58.20 0.43 -45.46
N THR A 587 58.52 -0.32 -46.52
CA THR A 587 57.62 -0.91 -47.54
C THR A 587 57.68 -2.46 -47.66
N THR A 588 56.68 -3.07 -48.36
CA THR A 588 56.69 -4.37 -49.13
C THR A 588 56.45 -5.69 -48.33
N THR A 589 55.78 -6.79 -48.74
CA THR A 589 55.35 -7.41 -50.03
C THR A 589 54.18 -8.42 -49.82
N THR A 590 53.44 -8.69 -50.91
CA THR A 590 52.37 -9.65 -51.24
C THR A 590 52.45 -11.11 -50.74
N THR A 591 51.31 -11.75 -50.42
CA THR A 591 50.97 -13.15 -50.79
C THR A 591 49.45 -13.37 -50.79
N THR A 592 48.95 -14.03 -51.84
CA THR A 592 47.54 -14.40 -52.09
C THR A 592 47.22 -15.76 -51.46
N THR A 593 46.08 -15.91 -50.76
CA THR A 593 45.37 -17.21 -50.65
C THR A 593 43.88 -17.00 -50.41
N THR A 594 43.10 -17.84 -51.07
CA THR A 594 41.66 -17.78 -51.31
C THR A 594 40.83 -18.33 -50.14
N THR A 595 39.62 -17.76 -50.01
CA THR A 595 38.33 -18.40 -49.67
C THR A 595 37.74 -18.18 -48.27
N THR A 596 36.48 -17.74 -48.34
CA THR A 596 35.30 -18.01 -47.50
C THR A 596 34.82 -16.84 -46.63
N THR A 597 33.64 -16.39 -47.01
CA THR A 597 32.92 -15.20 -46.60
C THR A 597 32.29 -15.38 -45.21
N THR A 598 32.72 -14.57 -44.25
CA THR A 598 31.96 -14.29 -43.01
C THR A 598 31.86 -12.78 -42.83
N SER A 599 30.63 -12.26 -42.88
CA SER A 599 30.29 -10.85 -42.66
C SER A 599 30.51 -10.48 -41.18
N ARG A 600 31.57 -9.73 -40.90
CA ARG A 600 31.75 -8.93 -39.68
C ARG A 600 30.89 -7.66 -39.74
N THR A 601 30.32 -7.32 -38.59
CA THR A 601 29.56 -6.12 -38.25
C THR A 601 30.40 -4.84 -38.40
N LYS A 602 29.79 -3.77 -38.94
CA LYS A 602 30.34 -2.41 -38.91
C LYS A 602 30.20 -1.84 -37.49
N SER A 603 31.31 -1.59 -36.82
CA SER A 603 31.36 -0.82 -35.57
C SER A 603 31.29 0.68 -35.86
N ILE A 604 30.58 1.42 -35.01
CA ILE A 604 30.48 2.88 -34.99
C ILE A 604 31.73 3.44 -34.28
N PRO A 605 32.41 4.48 -34.80
CA PRO A 605 33.59 5.05 -34.15
C PRO A 605 33.22 5.96 -32.97
N THR A 606 33.84 5.72 -31.81
CA THR A 606 33.69 6.46 -30.56
C THR A 606 34.74 7.58 -30.44
N VAL A 607 34.50 8.73 -31.06
CA VAL A 607 35.21 9.99 -30.73
C VAL A 607 34.25 11.18 -30.81
N ARG A 608 34.20 11.98 -29.74
CA ARG A 608 33.13 12.94 -29.38
C ARG A 608 32.88 14.09 -30.39
N ASN A 609 33.78 14.35 -31.34
CA ASN A 609 33.68 15.50 -32.27
C ASN A 609 33.37 15.18 -33.74
N ILE A 610 33.12 13.92 -34.11
CA ILE A 610 32.76 13.55 -35.50
C ILE A 610 31.27 13.22 -35.64
N PHE A 611 30.62 12.81 -34.53
CA PHE A 611 29.19 12.44 -34.50
C PHE A 611 28.26 13.62 -34.80
N ALA A 612 28.63 14.83 -34.37
CA ALA A 612 27.86 16.05 -34.59
C ALA A 612 27.81 16.51 -36.05
N ASN A 613 28.85 16.19 -36.85
CA ASN A 613 28.87 16.52 -38.28
C ASN A 613 28.13 15.48 -39.14
N TRP A 614 27.97 14.26 -38.65
CA TRP A 614 27.18 13.22 -39.32
C TRP A 614 25.67 13.52 -39.30
N PHE A 615 25.16 14.11 -38.21
CA PHE A 615 23.73 14.48 -38.11
C PHE A 615 23.34 15.67 -38.98
N LYS A 616 24.26 16.61 -39.23
CA LYS A 616 23.97 17.84 -39.99
C LYS A 616 23.77 17.60 -41.49
N SER A 617 24.17 16.44 -42.02
CA SER A 617 24.09 16.13 -43.45
C SER A 617 22.94 15.18 -43.83
N LYS A 618 21.97 14.92 -42.93
CA LYS A 618 20.87 13.98 -43.19
C LYS A 618 19.51 14.66 -43.22
N LYS A 619 18.71 14.35 -44.23
CA LYS A 619 17.33 14.82 -44.37
C LYS A 619 16.35 13.80 -43.75
N PRO A 620 15.14 14.22 -43.33
CA PRO A 620 14.16 13.32 -42.71
C PRO A 620 13.81 12.07 -43.54
N GLU A 621 13.97 12.15 -44.86
CA GLU A 621 13.73 11.06 -45.80
C GLU A 621 14.76 9.91 -45.68
N ASP A 622 15.97 10.21 -45.20
CA ASP A 622 17.09 9.26 -45.09
C ASP A 622 16.90 8.20 -43.99
N PHE A 623 15.85 8.32 -43.17
CA PHE A 623 15.57 7.47 -42.01
C PHE A 623 14.41 6.49 -42.21
N LYS A 624 13.86 6.37 -43.43
CA LYS A 624 12.81 5.38 -43.70
C LYS A 624 13.42 4.00 -43.96
N THR A 625 13.52 3.17 -42.92
CA THR A 625 13.83 1.75 -43.07
C THR A 625 12.55 0.92 -43.19
N THR A 626 12.35 0.31 -44.35
CA THR A 626 11.53 -0.89 -44.53
C THR A 626 12.27 -2.12 -43.99
N SER A 627 11.51 -3.00 -43.34
CA SER A 627 11.86 -4.33 -42.82
C SER A 627 12.30 -4.44 -41.34
N LYS A 628 11.63 -5.38 -40.66
CA LYS A 628 11.74 -5.75 -39.26
C LYS A 628 13.03 -6.55 -39.01
N ARG A 629 13.79 -6.18 -37.97
CA ARG A 629 14.56 -7.12 -37.14
C ARG A 629 14.73 -6.59 -35.73
N THR A 630 14.40 -7.45 -34.79
CA THR A 630 14.28 -7.25 -33.34
C THR A 630 15.65 -7.15 -32.67
N ILE A 631 15.85 -6.14 -31.81
CA ILE A 631 16.78 -6.16 -30.68
C ILE A 631 16.00 -5.56 -29.51
N GLN A 632 15.84 -6.33 -28.45
CA GLN A 632 14.99 -6.04 -27.29
C GLN A 632 15.91 -5.63 -26.13
N GLU A 633 16.06 -4.32 -25.92
CA GLU A 633 16.50 -3.78 -24.63
C GLU A 633 15.27 -3.68 -23.72
N TYR A 634 15.34 -4.32 -22.57
CA TYR A 634 14.23 -4.47 -21.64
C TYR A 634 14.22 -3.28 -20.69
N TYR A 635 13.40 -2.28 -21.00
CA TYR A 635 12.86 -1.35 -20.01
C TYR A 635 11.42 -1.80 -19.71
N PRO A 636 11.04 -2.07 -18.45
CA PRO A 636 9.64 -2.27 -18.13
C PRO A 636 8.90 -0.94 -18.36
N GLU A 637 7.92 -0.96 -19.27
CA GLU A 637 6.95 0.12 -19.40
C GLU A 637 6.17 0.23 -18.09
N LYS A 638 6.43 1.30 -17.31
CA LYS A 638 5.57 1.73 -16.20
C LYS A 638 4.15 1.86 -16.73
N SER A 639 3.19 1.20 -16.06
CA SER A 639 1.78 1.42 -16.30
C SER A 639 1.44 2.88 -16.01
N LYS A 640 1.10 3.64 -17.05
CA LYS A 640 0.36 4.89 -16.87
C LYS A 640 -0.93 4.57 -16.09
N ILE A 641 -1.12 5.32 -15.01
CA ILE A 641 -2.19 5.23 -14.00
C ILE A 641 -3.59 5.05 -14.59
#